data_AF-A0A7C1GCT3-F1
#
_entry.id   AF-A0A7C1GCT3-F1
#
_cell.length_a   1.000
_cell.length_b   1.000
_cell.length_c   1.000
_cell.angle_alpha   90.00
_cell.angle_beta   90.00
_cell.angle_gamma   90.00
#
_symmetry.space_group_name_H-M   'P 1'
#
loop_
_entity.id
_entity.type
_entity.pdbx_description
1 polymer ?
#
loop_
_entity_poly.entity_id
_entity_poly.type
_entity_poly.pdbx_seq_one_letter_code
_entity_poly.pdbx_strand_id
1 'polypeptide(L)'
;MKGTHLTKILLSILISLVLFAVPSNIFMNHVTIEVKAEPEVDWLELARTAWNYFQPGVGLSSRGLNYASISWHYLTDWDLGCYVSALVDADILGLVPREGPMGMDDRIRRVLNFLATRPLHPSGVPYGFYNADTGEPGTSGPSNPSDAGRLLIALYRLKMHRPDFGNYIDFVVERNGFKSFAVSVPNNGFYSYYYAHGYYLWGIQTKQVADALGLLRTIRSRGMVDAYGVKLPFVEINMEPILHSIFELELPEEYFYWANLTLQAQINRYKATGKPTAFTEGGHTAPAYYIYEWIVDIYTGGTFTVWHPRIGSVSITPVVYTKAAIGMHAIWDNNYTLMLVNYVMKTKTPNGFYEGVDENGNMIYLMTDKTNSIIINAARYALAKAKPLTISAPGPIYIYPGESTRINIYINHSLSLPVRINFGSPFQGLNVSAEPTMGTTPLNVTLSLQVANNTRPGTYTLTMKAESVLVSPAKTNLTIIVKEPGYTLKIKALDACGDSAPNVTILLGNLRGVTSREGTVTFSHVNGTYMLSAMLGDIPVSEPQIVTVSSDTQISLKLKIYKVLINAKTVKETPAENIIIKAYAGNQYLSTARTNSSGMAILKNIPPGNITINAYTSDGKIELGTWSITVRGDVDVIDPEIVVPEIGKIEA
;
A
#
# COMPACT_ATOMS: atom_id res chain seq x y z
N MET A 1 -42.77 -73.85 -18.52
CA MET A 1 -42.96 -72.46 -18.07
C MET A 1 -41.78 -71.63 -18.58
N LYS A 2 -41.98 -70.90 -19.69
CA LYS A 2 -41.84 -69.42 -19.78
C LYS A 2 -40.49 -68.94 -19.21
N GLY A 3 -39.43 -68.85 -20.00
CA GLY A 3 -39.11 -67.72 -20.90
C GLY A 3 -38.16 -66.77 -20.16
N THR A 4 -36.99 -66.34 -20.64
CA THR A 4 -36.46 -66.23 -22.00
C THR A 4 -34.95 -65.94 -21.93
N HIS A 5 -34.19 -66.62 -22.79
CA HIS A 5 -32.81 -66.34 -23.17
C HIS A 5 -32.66 -64.95 -23.83
N LEU A 6 -32.66 -63.87 -23.05
CA LEU A 6 -32.48 -62.52 -23.61
C LEU A 6 -31.85 -61.53 -22.60
N THR A 7 -30.70 -61.88 -22.02
CA THR A 7 -29.93 -60.93 -21.18
C THR A 7 -28.43 -61.23 -21.12
N LYS A 8 -27.87 -61.78 -22.22
CA LYS A 8 -26.40 -61.92 -22.36
C LYS A 8 -25.83 -61.44 -23.71
N ILE A 9 -26.63 -60.73 -24.52
CA ILE A 9 -26.20 -60.11 -25.80
C ILE A 9 -26.41 -58.57 -25.80
N LEU A 10 -26.72 -57.97 -24.64
CA LEU A 10 -26.90 -56.52 -24.48
C LEU A 10 -25.81 -55.84 -23.64
N LEU A 11 -24.81 -56.59 -23.15
CA LEU A 11 -23.70 -56.03 -22.36
C LEU A 11 -22.42 -55.78 -23.19
N SER A 12 -22.39 -56.20 -24.45
CA SER A 12 -21.21 -56.09 -25.33
C SER A 12 -21.36 -55.07 -26.47
N ILE A 13 -22.44 -54.28 -26.50
CA ILE A 13 -22.63 -53.16 -27.46
C ILE A 13 -22.62 -51.79 -26.73
N LEU A 14 -22.64 -51.76 -25.40
CA LEU A 14 -22.63 -50.52 -24.62
C LEU A 14 -21.23 -49.99 -24.24
N ILE A 15 -20.15 -50.66 -24.67
CA ILE A 15 -18.75 -50.29 -24.34
C ILE A 15 -17.99 -49.75 -25.58
N SER A 16 -18.65 -49.62 -26.74
CA SER A 16 -17.95 -49.26 -27.99
C SER A 16 -18.50 -48.02 -28.72
N LEU A 17 -19.38 -47.23 -28.10
CA LEU A 17 -19.97 -46.05 -28.75
C LEU A 17 -20.20 -44.87 -27.80
N VAL A 18 -19.17 -44.48 -27.05
CA VAL A 18 -19.07 -43.14 -26.44
C VAL A 18 -17.63 -42.63 -26.62
N LEU A 19 -17.28 -42.39 -27.87
CA LEU A 19 -16.14 -41.58 -28.27
C LEU A 19 -16.70 -40.54 -29.26
N PHE A 20 -16.48 -39.27 -28.95
CA PHE A 20 -16.84 -38.07 -29.71
C PHE A 20 -18.31 -37.62 -29.70
N ALA A 21 -18.67 -36.87 -28.66
CA ALA A 21 -19.44 -35.64 -28.79
C ALA A 21 -19.25 -34.80 -27.52
N VAL A 22 -18.53 -33.69 -27.63
CA VAL A 22 -18.44 -32.67 -26.59
C VAL A 22 -19.51 -31.62 -26.93
N PRO A 23 -20.57 -31.44 -26.14
CA PRO A 23 -21.29 -30.18 -26.09
C PRO A 23 -20.65 -29.34 -24.98
N SER A 24 -19.73 -28.48 -25.39
CA SER A 24 -19.34 -27.29 -24.63
C SER A 24 -20.59 -26.44 -24.43
N ASN A 25 -21.17 -26.49 -23.23
CA ASN A 25 -21.93 -25.40 -22.57
C ASN A 25 -22.52 -25.94 -21.26
N ILE A 26 -21.67 -26.11 -20.25
CA ILE A 26 -22.13 -25.98 -18.87
C ILE A 26 -21.95 -24.50 -18.55
N PHE A 27 -23.05 -23.75 -18.57
CA PHE A 27 -23.12 -22.46 -17.89
C PHE A 27 -22.81 -22.73 -16.42
N MET A 28 -21.54 -22.61 -16.02
CA MET A 28 -21.22 -22.30 -14.64
C MET A 28 -21.88 -20.96 -14.38
N ASN A 29 -22.90 -20.95 -13.52
CA ASN A 29 -23.17 -19.77 -12.73
C ASN A 29 -21.89 -19.54 -11.93
N HIS A 30 -20.96 -18.77 -12.51
CA HIS A 30 -19.95 -18.07 -11.76
C HIS A 30 -20.75 -17.17 -10.81
N VAL A 31 -21.01 -17.68 -9.61
CA VAL A 31 -20.93 -16.82 -8.46
C VAL A 31 -19.49 -16.32 -8.51
N THR A 32 -19.29 -15.17 -9.14
CA THR A 32 -18.17 -14.30 -8.78
C THR A 32 -18.39 -14.02 -7.31
N ILE A 33 -17.82 -14.90 -6.48
CA ILE A 33 -17.40 -14.52 -5.16
C ILE A 33 -16.42 -13.40 -5.46
N GLU A 34 -16.84 -12.16 -5.25
CA GLU A 34 -15.87 -11.13 -4.93
C GLU A 34 -15.02 -11.72 -3.82
N VAL A 35 -13.81 -12.18 -4.18
CA VAL A 35 -12.74 -12.31 -3.21
C VAL A 35 -12.51 -10.86 -2.79
N LYS A 36 -13.27 -10.40 -1.80
CA LYS A 36 -12.85 -9.27 -0.99
C LYS A 36 -11.43 -9.63 -0.62
N ALA A 37 -10.47 -8.83 -1.06
CA ALA A 37 -9.13 -8.87 -0.49
C ALA A 37 -9.34 -8.77 1.02
N GLU A 38 -9.24 -9.90 1.72
CA GLU A 38 -9.37 -9.94 3.18
C GLU A 38 -8.27 -9.03 3.71
N PRO A 39 -8.55 -8.19 4.72
CA PRO A 39 -7.63 -7.12 5.07
C PRO A 39 -6.29 -7.73 5.46
N GLU A 40 -5.26 -7.32 4.74
CA GLU A 40 -3.87 -7.57 5.11
C GLU A 40 -3.67 -7.11 6.56
N VAL A 41 -3.05 -7.93 7.39
CA VAL A 41 -2.82 -7.59 8.81
C VAL A 41 -1.99 -6.31 8.90
N ASP A 42 -2.58 -5.23 9.43
CA ASP A 42 -1.84 -3.99 9.68
C ASP A 42 -0.95 -4.14 10.92
N TRP A 43 0.25 -4.65 10.69
CA TRP A 43 1.26 -4.89 11.73
C TRP A 43 1.61 -3.63 12.53
N LEU A 44 1.66 -2.46 11.89
CA LEU A 44 2.01 -1.23 12.59
C LEU A 44 0.87 -0.80 13.51
N GLU A 45 -0.38 -0.94 13.08
CA GLU A 45 -1.54 -0.67 13.91
C GLU A 45 -1.69 -1.65 15.08
N LEU A 46 -1.39 -2.94 14.86
CA LEU A 46 -1.32 -3.92 15.94
C LEU A 46 -0.26 -3.52 16.97
N ALA A 47 0.93 -3.13 16.52
CA ALA A 47 2.01 -2.69 17.40
C ALA A 47 1.67 -1.41 18.17
N ARG A 48 1.09 -0.39 17.50
CA ARG A 48 0.61 0.85 18.12
C ARG A 48 -0.42 0.56 19.20
N THR A 49 -1.37 -0.32 18.90
CA THR A 49 -2.41 -0.67 19.87
C THR A 49 -1.82 -1.40 21.06
N ALA A 50 -0.96 -2.40 20.84
CA ALA A 50 -0.32 -3.13 21.93
C ALA A 50 0.59 -2.23 22.79
N TRP A 51 1.27 -1.26 22.17
CA TRP A 51 2.07 -0.25 22.86
C TRP A 51 1.25 0.61 23.84
N ASN A 52 -0.07 0.74 23.63
CA ASN A 52 -0.92 1.49 24.55
C ASN A 52 -0.97 0.86 25.95
N TYR A 53 -0.66 -0.43 26.09
CA TYR A 53 -0.51 -1.07 27.40
C TYR A 53 0.59 -0.39 28.22
N PHE A 54 1.70 -0.02 27.60
CA PHE A 54 2.86 0.57 28.26
C PHE A 54 2.75 2.09 28.44
N GLN A 55 1.54 2.67 28.35
CA GLN A 55 1.31 4.07 28.70
C GLN A 55 1.15 4.25 30.22
N PRO A 56 1.62 5.39 30.77
CA PRO A 56 1.40 5.71 32.18
C PRO A 56 -0.09 5.63 32.56
N GLY A 57 -0.39 4.93 33.66
CA GLY A 57 -1.77 4.77 34.14
C GLY A 57 -2.57 3.64 33.48
N VAL A 58 -1.98 2.92 32.51
CA VAL A 58 -2.55 1.69 31.95
C VAL A 58 -1.84 0.47 32.55
N GLY A 59 -0.74 0.03 31.92
CA GLY A 59 0.10 -1.08 32.34
C GLY A 59 1.49 -0.62 32.82
N LEU A 60 1.68 0.67 33.07
CA LEU A 60 2.94 1.26 33.50
C LEU A 60 2.77 2.13 34.74
N SER A 61 3.61 1.89 35.75
CA SER A 61 3.67 2.66 36.98
C SER A 61 4.28 4.04 36.76
N SER A 62 4.04 4.96 37.69
CA SER A 62 4.67 6.29 37.70
C SER A 62 6.20 6.24 37.82
N ARG A 63 6.76 5.13 38.32
CA ARG A 63 8.19 4.86 38.35
C ARG A 63 8.75 4.48 36.98
N GLY A 64 7.89 4.14 36.02
CA GLY A 64 8.28 3.66 34.69
C GLY A 64 8.54 2.16 34.64
N LEU A 65 7.95 1.39 35.57
CA LEU A 65 8.01 -0.07 35.58
C LEU A 65 6.66 -0.64 35.10
N ASN A 66 6.69 -1.73 34.33
CA ASN A 66 5.46 -2.36 33.85
C ASN A 66 4.76 -3.16 34.94
N TYR A 67 3.44 -3.23 34.86
CA TYR A 67 2.66 -4.23 35.58
C TYR A 67 2.67 -5.53 34.79
N ALA A 68 2.70 -6.67 35.47
CA ALA A 68 2.49 -7.98 34.87
C ALA A 68 1.05 -8.12 34.32
N SER A 69 0.09 -7.49 34.98
CA SER A 69 -1.25 -7.26 34.46
C SER A 69 -1.85 -5.98 35.05
N ILE A 70 -2.87 -5.41 34.40
CA ILE A 70 -3.58 -4.23 34.92
C ILE A 70 -4.24 -4.44 36.30
N SER A 71 -4.42 -5.69 36.72
CA SER A 71 -5.01 -6.04 38.03
C SER A 71 -3.97 -6.50 39.05
N TRP A 72 -2.70 -6.63 38.66
CA TRP A 72 -1.62 -7.09 39.52
C TRP A 72 -0.38 -6.24 39.28
N HIS A 73 -0.23 -5.19 40.10
CA HIS A 73 0.83 -4.16 40.00
C HIS A 73 2.19 -4.66 40.53
N TYR A 74 2.53 -5.90 40.21
CA TYR A 74 3.83 -6.49 40.48
C TYR A 74 4.48 -6.90 39.16
N LEU A 75 5.79 -7.16 39.21
CA LEU A 75 6.57 -7.64 38.08
C LEU A 75 7.68 -8.59 38.55
N THR A 76 7.89 -9.62 37.75
CA THR A 76 9.04 -10.53 37.78
C THR A 76 10.16 -10.03 36.85
N ASP A 77 11.32 -10.69 36.86
CA ASP A 77 12.35 -10.40 35.85
C ASP A 77 11.91 -10.87 34.43
N TRP A 78 10.99 -11.84 34.32
CA TRP A 78 10.37 -12.19 33.04
C TRP A 78 9.55 -11.03 32.47
N ASP A 79 8.74 -10.40 33.32
CA ASP A 79 7.89 -9.25 32.99
C ASP A 79 8.72 -8.05 32.58
N LEU A 80 9.79 -7.78 33.33
CA LEU A 80 10.72 -6.71 33.00
C LEU A 80 11.43 -6.99 31.67
N GLY A 81 11.79 -8.24 31.40
CA GLY A 81 12.34 -8.67 30.12
C GLY A 81 11.37 -8.43 28.96
N CYS A 82 10.07 -8.72 29.16
CA CYS A 82 9.03 -8.43 28.19
C CYS A 82 8.93 -6.92 27.88
N TYR A 83 8.97 -6.07 28.90
CA TYR A 83 8.91 -4.62 28.70
C TYR A 83 10.18 -4.05 28.07
N VAL A 84 11.37 -4.49 28.48
CA VAL A 84 12.64 -4.06 27.86
C VAL A 84 12.71 -4.48 26.40
N SER A 85 12.27 -5.70 26.08
CA SER A 85 12.13 -6.18 24.71
C SER A 85 11.16 -5.32 23.89
N ALA A 86 9.99 -5.00 24.45
CA ALA A 86 9.02 -4.13 23.83
C ALA A 86 9.53 -2.71 23.63
N LEU A 87 10.37 -2.17 24.54
CA LEU A 87 11.03 -0.87 24.35
C LEU A 87 11.94 -0.88 23.12
N VAL A 88 12.79 -1.90 22.97
CA VAL A 88 13.66 -2.03 21.80
C VAL A 88 12.83 -2.06 20.51
N ASP A 89 11.79 -2.90 20.47
CA ASP A 89 10.98 -3.04 19.27
C ASP A 89 10.09 -1.81 19.01
N ALA A 90 9.60 -1.14 20.05
CA ALA A 90 8.88 0.13 19.90
C ALA A 90 9.75 1.26 19.37
N ASP A 91 11.04 1.31 19.74
CA ASP A 91 12.00 2.27 19.18
C ASP A 91 12.24 1.99 17.69
N ILE A 92 12.50 0.72 17.33
CA ILE A 92 12.68 0.28 15.93
C ILE A 92 11.45 0.63 15.09
N LEU A 93 10.26 0.43 15.66
CA LEU A 93 8.98 0.70 14.99
C LEU A 93 8.57 2.19 15.02
N GLY A 94 9.31 3.06 15.70
CA GLY A 94 8.99 4.48 15.83
C GLY A 94 7.68 4.76 16.59
N LEU A 95 7.32 3.91 17.56
CA LEU A 95 6.09 4.03 18.36
C LEU A 95 6.21 5.01 19.52
N VAL A 96 7.45 5.42 19.84
CA VAL A 96 7.78 6.22 21.02
C VAL A 96 8.83 7.25 20.65
N PRO A 97 8.68 8.53 21.06
CA PRO A 97 9.69 9.54 20.82
C PRO A 97 10.97 9.22 21.58
N ARG A 98 12.12 9.61 21.01
CA ARG A 98 13.43 9.34 21.61
C ARG A 98 13.61 10.05 22.96
N GLU A 99 13.30 11.33 22.99
CA GLU A 99 13.51 12.23 24.13
C GLU A 99 12.18 12.64 24.78
N GLY A 100 12.28 13.35 25.90
CA GLY A 100 11.14 13.88 26.66
C GLY A 100 10.65 12.97 27.80
N PRO A 101 9.74 13.46 28.64
CA PRO A 101 9.14 12.65 29.71
C PRO A 101 8.43 11.42 29.12
N MET A 102 8.70 10.23 29.65
CA MET A 102 8.21 8.97 29.09
C MET A 102 8.59 8.73 27.61
N GLY A 103 9.59 9.44 27.09
CA GLY A 103 10.30 9.05 25.87
C GLY A 103 11.17 7.81 26.11
N MET A 104 11.76 7.27 25.03
CA MET A 104 12.59 6.07 25.08
C MET A 104 13.74 6.17 26.10
N ASP A 105 14.48 7.28 26.09
CA ASP A 105 15.61 7.50 26.99
C ASP A 105 15.20 7.55 28.47
N ASP A 106 14.09 8.20 28.79
CA ASP A 106 13.58 8.29 30.16
C ASP A 106 13.09 6.92 30.66
N ARG A 107 12.38 6.16 29.80
CA ARG A 107 11.93 4.79 30.12
C ARG A 107 13.10 3.85 30.39
N ILE A 108 14.14 3.88 29.54
CA ILE A 108 15.35 3.07 29.75
C ILE A 108 16.02 3.46 31.06
N ARG A 109 16.25 4.76 31.31
CA ARG A 109 16.89 5.22 32.56
C ARG A 109 16.13 4.76 33.79
N ARG A 110 14.79 4.77 33.77
CA ARG A 110 13.96 4.32 34.89
C ARG A 110 14.11 2.83 35.18
N VAL A 111 14.08 2.00 34.14
CA VAL A 111 14.31 0.55 34.28
C VAL A 111 15.72 0.28 34.81
N LEU A 112 16.75 0.90 34.23
CA LEU A 112 18.13 0.71 34.67
C LEU A 112 18.36 1.24 36.09
N ASN A 113 17.78 2.38 36.45
CA ASN A 113 17.83 2.92 37.82
C ASN A 113 17.17 1.98 38.83
N PHE A 114 16.04 1.37 38.47
CA PHE A 114 15.43 0.33 39.30
C PHE A 114 16.38 -0.86 39.45
N LEU A 115 16.92 -1.40 38.36
CA LEU A 115 17.86 -2.53 38.44
C LEU A 115 19.14 -2.21 39.22
N ALA A 116 19.61 -0.97 39.17
CA ALA A 116 20.77 -0.48 39.91
C ALA A 116 20.53 -0.38 41.42
N THR A 117 19.28 -0.16 41.84
CA THR A 117 18.95 0.20 43.23
C THR A 117 17.99 -0.76 43.94
N ARG A 118 17.27 -1.63 43.22
CA ARG A 118 16.25 -2.53 43.78
C ARG A 118 16.80 -3.38 44.93
N PRO A 119 16.06 -3.64 46.01
CA PRO A 119 16.50 -4.56 47.06
C PRO A 119 16.81 -5.95 46.49
N LEU A 120 17.87 -6.59 46.97
CA LEU A 120 18.22 -7.97 46.63
C LEU A 120 17.92 -8.89 47.80
N HIS A 121 17.61 -10.15 47.50
CA HIS A 121 17.48 -11.20 48.49
C HIS A 121 18.83 -11.39 49.22
N PRO A 122 18.86 -11.81 50.51
CA PRO A 122 20.10 -12.00 51.26
C PRO A 122 21.15 -12.92 50.60
N SER A 123 20.73 -13.78 49.66
CA SER A 123 21.63 -14.61 48.85
C SER A 123 22.31 -13.87 47.69
N GLY A 124 22.16 -12.55 47.57
CA GLY A 124 22.81 -11.73 46.55
C GLY A 124 22.19 -11.79 45.15
N VAL A 125 20.93 -12.20 45.06
CA VAL A 125 20.16 -12.29 43.79
C VAL A 125 18.82 -11.57 43.94
N PRO A 126 18.06 -11.32 42.86
CA PRO A 126 16.78 -10.63 42.93
C PRO A 126 15.73 -11.44 43.70
N TYR A 127 14.74 -10.75 44.27
CA TYR A 127 13.53 -11.38 44.78
C TYR A 127 12.64 -11.88 43.62
N GLY A 128 11.77 -12.85 43.89
CA GLY A 128 10.91 -13.44 42.87
C GLY A 128 9.99 -12.45 42.14
N PHE A 129 9.51 -11.41 42.82
CA PHE A 129 8.78 -10.31 42.19
C PHE A 129 8.83 -9.04 43.05
N TYR A 130 8.64 -7.90 42.39
CA TYR A 130 8.67 -6.56 42.98
C TYR A 130 7.35 -5.84 42.72
N ASN A 131 6.92 -5.00 43.66
CA ASN A 131 5.82 -4.09 43.43
C ASN A 131 6.27 -2.98 42.46
N ALA A 132 5.56 -2.80 41.35
CA ALA A 132 5.93 -1.87 40.29
C ALA A 132 5.79 -0.38 40.71
N ASP A 133 4.89 -0.11 41.65
CA ASP A 133 4.59 1.23 42.15
C ASP A 133 5.59 1.71 43.20
N THR A 134 6.15 0.79 44.00
CA THR A 134 7.11 1.13 45.07
C THR A 134 8.56 0.74 44.74
N GLY A 135 8.75 -0.32 43.96
CA GLY A 135 10.06 -0.96 43.73
C GLY A 135 10.47 -1.94 44.84
N GLU A 136 9.61 -2.17 45.85
CA GLU A 136 9.90 -3.05 46.97
C GLU A 136 9.57 -4.52 46.67
N PRO A 137 10.27 -5.48 47.31
CA PRO A 137 9.97 -6.91 47.16
C PRO A 137 8.52 -7.24 47.56
N GLY A 138 7.84 -8.01 46.72
CA GLY A 138 6.51 -8.55 47.02
C GLY A 138 6.52 -9.97 47.59
N THR A 139 7.71 -10.57 47.73
CA THR A 139 7.93 -11.94 48.18
C THR A 139 9.15 -12.01 49.11
N SER A 140 9.24 -13.08 49.90
CA SER A 140 10.42 -13.39 50.69
C SER A 140 11.44 -14.27 49.95
N GLY A 141 11.05 -14.93 48.86
CA GLY A 141 11.91 -15.87 48.14
C GLY A 141 12.73 -15.23 47.01
N PRO A 142 13.86 -15.85 46.62
CA PRO A 142 14.64 -15.40 45.48
C PRO A 142 13.90 -15.63 44.15
N SER A 143 14.36 -14.96 43.10
CA SER A 143 13.98 -15.22 41.72
C SER A 143 14.54 -16.56 41.23
N ASN A 144 14.36 -16.84 39.94
CA ASN A 144 14.65 -18.13 39.33
C ASN A 144 15.47 -17.97 38.02
N PRO A 145 16.01 -19.08 37.47
CA PRO A 145 16.81 -19.04 36.26
C PRO A 145 16.06 -18.61 34.99
N SER A 146 14.77 -18.90 34.86
CA SER A 146 14.01 -18.53 33.66
C SER A 146 13.80 -17.02 33.57
N ASP A 147 13.43 -16.39 34.68
CA ASP A 147 13.17 -14.94 34.72
C ASP A 147 14.47 -14.15 34.50
N ALA A 148 15.56 -14.59 35.14
CA ALA A 148 16.88 -14.00 34.96
C ALA A 148 17.38 -14.14 33.50
N GLY A 149 17.28 -15.34 32.91
CA GLY A 149 17.70 -15.54 31.52
C GLY A 149 16.87 -14.74 30.52
N ARG A 150 15.55 -14.63 30.70
CA ARG A 150 14.67 -13.77 29.89
C ARG A 150 15.09 -12.29 29.95
N LEU A 151 15.35 -11.77 31.15
CA LEU A 151 15.81 -10.39 31.33
C LEU A 151 17.21 -10.17 30.72
N LEU A 152 18.12 -11.13 30.85
CA LEU A 152 19.46 -11.06 30.26
C LEU A 152 19.41 -10.96 28.73
N ILE A 153 18.51 -11.69 28.07
CA ILE A 153 18.28 -11.55 26.61
C ILE A 153 17.82 -10.13 26.28
N ALA A 154 16.81 -9.64 27.01
CA ALA A 154 16.26 -8.31 26.76
C ALA A 154 17.30 -7.19 27.00
N LEU A 155 18.11 -7.28 28.06
CA LEU A 155 19.18 -6.33 28.35
C LEU A 155 20.32 -6.40 27.31
N TYR A 156 20.64 -7.59 26.81
CA TYR A 156 21.60 -7.74 25.72
C TYR A 156 21.10 -7.07 24.44
N ARG A 157 19.83 -7.32 24.06
CA ARG A 157 19.18 -6.65 22.94
C ARG A 157 19.19 -5.14 23.10
N LEU A 158 18.85 -4.65 24.31
CA LEU A 158 18.91 -3.22 24.62
C LEU A 158 20.34 -2.68 24.49
N LYS A 159 21.36 -3.39 24.97
CA LYS A 159 22.77 -2.96 24.84
C LYS A 159 23.20 -2.84 23.38
N MET A 160 22.80 -3.79 22.53
CA MET A 160 23.11 -3.75 21.10
C MET A 160 22.38 -2.60 20.38
N HIS A 161 21.13 -2.34 20.75
CA HIS A 161 20.32 -1.27 20.17
C HIS A 161 20.70 0.13 20.70
N ARG A 162 21.16 0.19 21.96
CA ARG A 162 21.49 1.41 22.73
C ARG A 162 22.87 1.33 23.36
N PRO A 163 23.94 1.34 22.55
CA PRO A 163 25.31 1.24 23.06
C PRO A 163 25.69 2.42 23.97
N ASP A 164 25.01 3.56 23.85
CA ASP A 164 25.17 4.72 24.73
C ASP A 164 24.78 4.44 26.20
N PHE A 165 23.91 3.45 26.44
CA PHE A 165 23.61 2.94 27.79
C PHE A 165 24.49 1.74 28.20
N GLY A 166 25.41 1.29 27.34
CA GLY A 166 26.12 0.01 27.48
C GLY A 166 26.82 -0.18 28.83
N ASN A 167 27.60 0.80 29.27
CA ASN A 167 28.30 0.75 30.56
C ASN A 167 27.33 0.62 31.74
N TYR A 168 26.16 1.27 31.65
CA TYR A 168 25.16 1.20 32.72
C TYR A 168 24.45 -0.15 32.73
N ILE A 169 24.18 -0.71 31.54
CA ILE A 169 23.61 -2.05 31.39
C ILE A 169 24.58 -3.10 31.97
N ASP A 170 25.88 -2.98 31.66
CA ASP A 170 26.92 -3.88 32.20
C ASP A 170 26.96 -3.84 33.73
N PHE A 171 26.94 -2.64 34.30
CA PHE A 171 26.87 -2.45 35.75
C PHE A 171 25.64 -3.13 36.37
N VAL A 172 24.44 -2.93 35.80
CA VAL A 172 23.25 -3.55 36.41
C VAL A 172 23.23 -5.07 36.25
N VAL A 173 23.78 -5.63 35.17
CA VAL A 173 23.87 -7.09 35.02
C VAL A 173 24.81 -7.69 36.07
N GLU A 174 25.96 -7.08 36.30
CA GLU A 174 26.91 -7.52 37.33
C GLU A 174 26.30 -7.41 38.74
N ARG A 175 25.68 -6.26 39.05
CA ARG A 175 25.11 -5.95 40.37
C ARG A 175 24.00 -6.90 40.81
N ASN A 176 23.23 -7.44 39.87
CA ASN A 176 22.04 -8.25 40.18
C ASN A 176 22.35 -9.75 40.36
N GLY A 177 23.61 -10.16 40.31
CA GLY A 177 24.00 -11.53 40.68
C GLY A 177 23.44 -12.64 39.79
N PHE A 178 23.02 -12.32 38.56
CA PHE A 178 22.34 -13.28 37.67
C PHE A 178 23.16 -14.55 37.40
N LYS A 179 24.50 -14.44 37.39
CA LYS A 179 25.43 -15.57 37.23
C LYS A 179 25.14 -16.72 38.20
N SER A 180 24.66 -16.43 39.41
CA SER A 180 24.36 -17.43 40.44
C SER A 180 23.20 -18.37 40.04
N PHE A 181 22.32 -17.97 39.13
CA PHE A 181 21.22 -18.81 38.64
C PHE A 181 21.65 -19.78 37.53
N ALA A 182 22.78 -19.52 36.86
CA ALA A 182 23.21 -20.31 35.71
C ALA A 182 23.50 -21.79 36.07
N VAL A 183 23.78 -22.09 37.34
CA VAL A 183 24.03 -23.47 37.81
C VAL A 183 22.77 -24.29 38.03
N SER A 184 21.58 -23.66 37.98
CA SER A 184 20.28 -24.31 38.15
C SER A 184 19.38 -24.22 36.91
N VAL A 185 19.93 -23.81 35.76
CA VAL A 185 19.25 -23.87 34.46
C VAL A 185 18.89 -25.33 34.15
N PRO A 186 17.60 -25.69 33.98
CA PRO A 186 17.21 -27.03 33.60
C PRO A 186 17.43 -27.28 32.10
N ASN A 187 17.14 -28.49 31.64
CA ASN A 187 17.26 -28.90 30.24
C ASN A 187 16.01 -29.67 29.80
N ASN A 188 14.87 -29.01 29.96
CA ASN A 188 13.54 -29.59 29.81
C ASN A 188 12.99 -29.45 28.38
N GLY A 189 13.43 -28.46 27.63
CA GLY A 189 12.97 -28.21 26.26
C GLY A 189 13.14 -26.75 25.85
N PHE A 190 12.17 -26.22 25.09
CA PHE A 190 12.32 -24.94 24.41
C PHE A 190 12.46 -23.74 25.36
N TYR A 191 11.84 -23.75 26.54
CA TYR A 191 12.08 -22.71 27.55
C TYR A 191 13.53 -22.70 28.00
N SER A 192 14.01 -23.87 28.43
CA SER A 192 15.39 -24.06 28.87
C SER A 192 16.40 -23.58 27.84
N TYR A 193 16.17 -23.95 26.58
CA TYR A 193 16.99 -23.47 25.45
C TYR A 193 16.95 -21.95 25.31
N TYR A 194 15.75 -21.35 25.35
CA TYR A 194 15.55 -19.91 25.19
C TYR A 194 16.28 -19.13 26.28
N TYR A 195 15.94 -19.28 27.56
CA TYR A 195 16.55 -18.45 28.60
C TYR A 195 18.02 -18.82 28.90
N ALA A 196 18.49 -20.00 28.51
CA ALA A 196 19.92 -20.32 28.52
C ALA A 196 20.73 -19.42 27.57
N HIS A 197 20.15 -18.95 26.46
CA HIS A 197 20.81 -17.97 25.59
C HIS A 197 21.09 -16.67 26.35
N GLY A 198 20.21 -16.26 27.26
CA GLY A 198 20.44 -15.07 28.10
C GLY A 198 21.75 -15.15 28.85
N TYR A 199 22.04 -16.27 29.50
CA TYR A 199 23.32 -16.47 30.18
C TYR A 199 24.52 -16.48 29.21
N TYR A 200 24.37 -17.17 28.09
CA TYR A 200 25.44 -17.29 27.09
C TYR A 200 25.83 -15.96 26.46
N LEU A 201 24.86 -15.10 26.14
CA LEU A 201 25.10 -13.76 25.58
C LEU A 201 25.95 -12.86 26.49
N TRP A 202 25.95 -13.15 27.79
CA TRP A 202 26.73 -12.46 28.82
C TRP A 202 27.99 -13.25 29.24
N GLY A 203 28.40 -14.24 28.46
CA GLY A 203 29.63 -15.02 28.71
C GLY A 203 29.53 -15.99 29.89
N ILE A 204 28.33 -16.27 30.40
CA ILE A 204 28.13 -17.19 31.52
C ILE A 204 28.01 -18.63 30.99
N GLN A 205 29.06 -19.43 31.17
CA GLN A 205 29.20 -20.76 30.60
C GLN A 205 29.29 -21.86 31.67
N THR A 206 28.17 -22.17 32.31
CA THR A 206 28.07 -23.34 33.22
C THR A 206 27.77 -24.61 32.41
N LYS A 207 27.98 -25.79 33.02
CA LYS A 207 27.56 -27.07 32.42
C LYS A 207 26.06 -27.07 32.09
N GLN A 208 25.23 -26.56 32.99
CA GLN A 208 23.78 -26.51 32.84
C GLN A 208 23.34 -25.62 31.68
N VAL A 209 23.95 -24.45 31.53
CA VAL A 209 23.72 -23.58 30.35
C VAL A 209 24.14 -24.29 29.07
N ALA A 210 25.32 -24.92 29.05
CA ALA A 210 25.80 -25.66 27.89
C ALA A 210 24.90 -26.86 27.52
N ASP A 211 24.38 -27.58 28.52
CA ASP A 211 23.46 -28.71 28.33
C ASP A 211 22.12 -28.24 27.73
N ALA A 212 21.57 -27.12 28.22
CA ALA A 212 20.32 -26.54 27.73
C ALA A 212 20.45 -26.00 26.28
N LEU A 213 21.55 -25.30 25.97
CA LEU A 213 21.88 -24.90 24.59
C LEU A 213 22.14 -26.10 23.67
N GLY A 214 22.55 -27.22 24.27
CA GLY A 214 22.69 -28.51 23.61
C GLY A 214 21.36 -29.19 23.26
N LEU A 215 20.20 -28.59 23.53
CA LEU A 215 18.88 -29.19 23.27
C LEU A 215 18.80 -29.73 21.84
N LEU A 216 19.00 -28.90 20.80
CA LEU A 216 18.80 -29.32 19.40
C LEU A 216 19.69 -30.52 19.00
N ARG A 217 20.90 -30.61 19.57
CA ARG A 217 21.79 -31.76 19.36
C ARG A 217 21.27 -33.06 19.99
N THR A 218 20.48 -32.94 21.07
CA THR A 218 19.98 -34.09 21.85
C THR A 218 18.50 -34.36 21.64
N ILE A 219 17.73 -33.44 21.05
CA ILE A 219 16.27 -33.45 21.05
C ILE A 219 15.68 -34.69 20.37
N ARG A 220 16.33 -35.18 19.30
CA ARG A 220 15.94 -36.41 18.59
C ARG A 220 16.10 -37.68 19.43
N SER A 221 16.95 -37.64 20.46
CA SER A 221 17.20 -38.77 21.35
C SER A 221 16.28 -38.79 22.59
N ARG A 222 15.46 -37.76 22.80
CA ARG A 222 14.59 -37.63 23.97
C ARG A 222 13.32 -38.49 23.91
N GLY A 223 13.18 -39.36 22.91
CA GLY A 223 11.94 -40.06 22.62
C GLY A 223 10.96 -39.17 21.84
N MET A 224 9.93 -39.79 21.27
CA MET A 224 8.93 -39.10 20.44
C MET A 224 7.52 -39.43 20.93
N VAL A 225 6.64 -38.43 20.93
CA VAL A 225 5.21 -38.55 21.21
C VAL A 225 4.40 -38.25 19.94
N ASP A 226 3.19 -38.81 19.85
CA ASP A 226 2.25 -38.48 18.78
C ASP A 226 1.37 -37.29 19.18
N ALA A 227 1.44 -36.21 18.42
CA ALA A 227 0.61 -35.02 18.60
C ALA A 227 -0.24 -34.82 17.33
N TYR A 228 -1.42 -35.45 17.31
CA TYR A 228 -2.35 -35.41 16.16
C TYR A 228 -1.66 -35.78 14.84
N GLY A 229 -0.95 -36.92 14.83
CA GLY A 229 -0.27 -37.44 13.64
C GLY A 229 1.07 -36.79 13.32
N VAL A 230 1.54 -35.84 14.14
CA VAL A 230 2.90 -35.28 14.07
C VAL A 230 3.76 -35.91 15.16
N LYS A 231 4.94 -36.41 14.81
CA LYS A 231 5.92 -36.91 15.79
C LYS A 231 6.72 -35.74 16.36
N LEU A 232 6.47 -35.42 17.63
CA LEU A 232 7.18 -34.38 18.38
C LEU A 232 8.08 -35.01 19.44
N PRO A 233 9.21 -34.37 19.79
CA PRO A 233 10.10 -34.90 20.82
C PRO A 233 9.44 -34.82 22.19
N PHE A 234 9.74 -35.79 23.06
CA PHE A 234 9.25 -35.80 24.44
C PHE A 234 10.03 -34.82 25.31
N VAL A 235 9.71 -33.54 25.15
CA VAL A 235 10.25 -32.39 25.88
C VAL A 235 9.08 -31.42 26.15
N GLU A 236 9.28 -30.42 27.00
CA GLU A 236 8.25 -29.38 27.19
C GLU A 236 8.07 -28.58 25.88
N ILE A 237 6.85 -28.56 25.34
CA ILE A 237 6.51 -27.81 24.12
C ILE A 237 5.22 -27.03 24.31
N ASN A 238 5.30 -25.71 24.21
CA ASN A 238 4.22 -24.76 23.99
C ASN A 238 4.74 -23.61 23.10
N MET A 239 3.88 -22.69 22.68
CA MET A 239 4.30 -21.63 21.74
C MET A 239 5.13 -20.50 22.35
N GLU A 240 4.98 -20.18 23.64
CA GLU A 240 5.64 -19.02 24.26
C GLU A 240 7.17 -18.96 24.03
N PRO A 241 7.98 -19.97 24.41
CA PRO A 241 9.42 -19.92 24.24
C PRO A 241 9.84 -20.00 22.77
N ILE A 242 9.01 -20.59 21.90
CA ILE A 242 9.23 -20.64 20.46
C ILE A 242 9.09 -19.24 19.85
N LEU A 243 8.02 -18.53 20.21
CA LEU A 243 7.77 -17.16 19.76
C LEU A 243 8.88 -16.22 20.24
N HIS A 244 9.20 -16.25 21.54
CA HIS A 244 10.30 -15.41 22.06
C HIS A 244 11.63 -15.73 21.38
N SER A 245 11.98 -17.01 21.22
CA SER A 245 13.23 -17.38 20.56
C SER A 245 13.30 -16.84 19.13
N ILE A 246 12.26 -17.06 18.33
CA ILE A 246 12.24 -16.64 16.92
C ILE A 246 12.27 -15.13 16.78
N PHE A 247 11.62 -14.41 17.68
CA PHE A 247 11.59 -12.95 17.62
C PHE A 247 12.87 -12.31 18.15
N GLU A 248 13.55 -12.91 19.11
CA GLU A 248 14.60 -12.22 19.87
C GLU A 248 16.02 -12.73 19.64
N LEU A 249 16.17 -13.90 19.01
CA LEU A 249 17.46 -14.58 18.84
C LEU A 249 17.74 -14.90 17.37
N GLU A 250 19.02 -15.06 17.06
CA GLU A 250 19.48 -15.71 15.84
C GLU A 250 19.47 -17.23 16.06
N LEU A 251 18.74 -17.96 15.22
CA LEU A 251 18.47 -19.38 15.42
C LEU A 251 18.92 -20.23 14.22
N PRO A 252 19.40 -21.46 14.46
CA PRO A 252 19.71 -22.39 13.38
C PRO A 252 18.44 -22.92 12.71
N GLU A 253 18.57 -23.35 11.45
CA GLU A 253 17.46 -23.92 10.66
C GLU A 253 16.73 -25.07 11.36
N GLU A 254 17.47 -25.91 12.11
CA GLU A 254 16.88 -27.01 12.88
C GLU A 254 15.86 -26.53 13.93
N TYR A 255 16.02 -25.32 14.48
CA TYR A 255 15.01 -24.77 15.39
C TYR A 255 13.67 -24.53 14.66
N PHE A 256 13.74 -23.94 13.46
CA PHE A 256 12.57 -23.69 12.63
C PHE A 256 11.90 -24.99 12.16
N TYR A 257 12.68 -26.05 11.91
CA TYR A 257 12.13 -27.38 11.64
C TYR A 257 11.18 -27.85 12.76
N TRP A 258 11.61 -27.78 14.02
CA TRP A 258 10.76 -28.17 15.15
C TRP A 258 9.59 -27.22 15.37
N ALA A 259 9.79 -25.91 15.22
CA ALA A 259 8.72 -24.93 15.32
C ALA A 259 7.62 -25.18 14.26
N ASN A 260 8.01 -25.54 13.03
CA ASN A 260 7.08 -25.89 11.95
C ASN A 260 6.26 -27.15 12.27
N LEU A 261 6.90 -28.18 12.83
CA LEU A 261 6.19 -29.39 13.26
C LEU A 261 5.21 -29.09 14.41
N THR A 262 5.62 -28.25 15.35
CA THR A 262 4.74 -27.79 16.43
C THR A 262 3.51 -27.06 15.89
N LEU A 263 3.66 -26.14 14.93
CA LEU A 263 2.53 -25.53 14.23
C LEU A 263 1.64 -26.59 13.54
N GLN A 264 2.26 -27.54 12.83
CA GLN A 264 1.52 -28.57 12.09
C GLN A 264 0.66 -29.43 13.01
N ALA A 265 1.14 -29.76 14.22
CA ALA A 265 0.34 -30.49 15.21
C ALA A 265 -0.91 -29.71 15.62
N GLN A 266 -0.79 -28.39 15.80
CA GLN A 266 -1.92 -27.51 16.12
C GLN A 266 -2.93 -27.43 14.96
N ILE A 267 -2.44 -27.31 13.72
CA ILE A 267 -3.29 -27.35 12.51
C ILE A 267 -4.05 -28.69 12.43
N ASN A 268 -3.39 -29.82 12.71
CA ASN A 268 -4.02 -31.13 12.68
C ASN A 268 -5.09 -31.27 13.77
N ARG A 269 -4.84 -30.74 14.98
CA ARG A 269 -5.86 -30.68 16.03
C ARG A 269 -7.07 -29.85 15.62
N TYR A 270 -6.86 -28.68 15.02
CA TYR A 270 -7.96 -27.88 14.48
C TYR A 270 -8.77 -28.65 13.44
N LYS A 271 -8.11 -29.31 12.48
CA LYS A 271 -8.80 -30.12 11.45
C LYS A 271 -9.59 -31.29 12.05
N ALA A 272 -9.06 -31.92 13.10
CA ALA A 272 -9.71 -33.06 13.75
C ALA A 272 -10.90 -32.67 14.65
N THR A 273 -10.84 -31.48 15.27
CA THR A 273 -11.81 -31.09 16.33
C THR A 273 -12.73 -29.94 15.93
N GLY A 274 -12.39 -29.18 14.88
CA GLY A 274 -13.03 -27.92 14.53
C GLY A 274 -12.69 -26.76 15.49
N LYS A 275 -11.88 -27.00 16.54
CA LYS A 275 -11.61 -26.01 17.57
C LYS A 275 -10.35 -25.18 17.26
N PRO A 276 -10.44 -23.84 17.20
CA PRO A 276 -9.27 -22.97 17.03
C PRO A 276 -8.17 -23.31 18.03
N THR A 277 -6.92 -23.50 17.57
CA THR A 277 -5.82 -24.00 18.41
C THR A 277 -4.57 -23.11 18.33
N ALA A 278 -4.20 -22.48 19.44
CA ALA A 278 -2.97 -21.70 19.60
C ALA A 278 -2.37 -21.89 21.01
N PHE A 279 -2.08 -23.14 21.36
CA PHE A 279 -1.61 -23.59 22.68
C PHE A 279 -0.33 -22.86 23.09
N THR A 280 -0.42 -22.10 24.17
CA THR A 280 0.69 -21.38 24.80
C THR A 280 0.54 -21.40 26.33
N GLU A 281 0.58 -20.25 26.98
CA GLU A 281 0.28 -20.04 28.39
C GLU A 281 -0.25 -18.61 28.60
N GLY A 282 -0.89 -18.38 29.73
CA GLY A 282 -1.21 -17.03 30.14
C GLY A 282 -2.23 -16.95 31.26
N GLY A 283 -2.61 -15.72 31.59
CA GLY A 283 -3.57 -15.45 32.64
C GLY A 283 -4.97 -15.93 32.27
N HIS A 284 -5.80 -16.18 33.28
CA HIS A 284 -7.17 -16.64 33.14
C HIS A 284 -8.07 -15.94 34.16
N THR A 285 -9.33 -15.67 33.80
CA THR A 285 -10.28 -14.96 34.70
C THR A 285 -10.92 -15.89 35.73
N ALA A 286 -11.04 -17.19 35.42
CA ALA A 286 -11.54 -18.21 36.33
C ALA A 286 -10.43 -18.79 37.25
N PRO A 287 -10.81 -19.43 38.38
CA PRO A 287 -9.86 -20.09 39.29
C PRO A 287 -8.86 -21.00 38.57
N ALA A 288 -7.64 -21.04 39.11
CA ALA A 288 -6.34 -21.32 38.48
C ALA A 288 -5.60 -20.04 38.06
N TYR A 289 -6.30 -19.00 37.59
CA TYR A 289 -5.80 -17.64 37.28
C TYR A 289 -4.62 -17.51 36.29
N TYR A 290 -3.95 -18.62 35.99
CA TYR A 290 -2.90 -18.77 35.00
C TYR A 290 -2.90 -20.24 34.57
N ILE A 291 -2.81 -20.52 33.28
CA ILE A 291 -2.77 -21.89 32.77
C ILE A 291 -1.64 -22.06 31.76
N TYR A 292 -1.10 -23.27 31.72
CA TYR A 292 -0.16 -23.74 30.71
C TYR A 292 -0.91 -24.67 29.78
N GLU A 293 -0.84 -24.42 28.48
CA GLU A 293 -1.40 -25.25 27.43
C GLU A 293 -0.26 -25.95 26.71
N TRP A 294 0.05 -27.16 27.19
CA TRP A 294 1.15 -27.94 26.67
C TRP A 294 0.75 -28.67 25.39
N ILE A 295 1.49 -28.42 24.32
CA ILE A 295 1.44 -29.23 23.10
C ILE A 295 2.08 -30.59 23.39
N VAL A 296 3.19 -30.60 24.14
CA VAL A 296 3.78 -31.79 24.76
C VAL A 296 4.07 -31.49 26.23
N ASP A 297 3.44 -32.26 27.11
CA ASP A 297 3.65 -32.20 28.56
C ASP A 297 4.86 -33.07 28.94
N ILE A 298 5.90 -32.44 29.48
CA ILE A 298 7.13 -33.13 29.88
C ILE A 298 6.94 -34.13 31.03
N TYR A 299 5.90 -33.96 31.86
CA TYR A 299 5.69 -34.82 33.03
C TYR A 299 4.99 -36.12 32.68
N THR A 300 4.12 -36.10 31.67
CA THR A 300 3.25 -37.24 31.34
C THR A 300 3.47 -37.80 29.94
N GLY A 301 4.08 -37.02 29.03
CA GLY A 301 4.11 -37.32 27.59
C GLY A 301 2.76 -37.11 26.90
N GLY A 302 1.75 -36.63 27.63
CA GLY A 302 0.46 -36.24 27.06
C GLY A 302 0.61 -35.05 26.11
N THR A 303 -0.27 -34.98 25.12
CA THR A 303 -0.28 -33.90 24.14
C THR A 303 -1.57 -33.10 24.21
N PHE A 304 -1.49 -31.78 24.04
CA PHE A 304 -2.61 -30.85 24.15
C PHE A 304 -3.31 -30.92 25.51
N THR A 305 -2.53 -30.81 26.58
CA THR A 305 -3.02 -30.80 27.97
C THR A 305 -3.08 -29.38 28.53
N VAL A 306 -3.97 -29.15 29.50
CA VAL A 306 -4.09 -27.88 30.22
C VAL A 306 -3.70 -28.11 31.67
N TRP A 307 -2.77 -27.29 32.18
CA TRP A 307 -2.10 -27.55 33.44
C TRP A 307 -1.88 -26.28 34.27
N HIS A 308 -1.86 -26.43 35.59
CA HIS A 308 -1.50 -25.36 36.53
C HIS A 308 -0.42 -25.84 37.54
N PRO A 309 0.61 -25.01 37.84
CA PRO A 309 1.74 -25.34 38.72
C PRO A 309 1.46 -26.07 40.02
N ARG A 310 0.39 -25.68 40.72
CA ARG A 310 0.03 -26.26 42.02
C ARG A 310 -1.11 -27.27 41.97
N ILE A 311 -1.86 -27.32 40.87
CA ILE A 311 -3.11 -28.11 40.79
C ILE A 311 -2.89 -29.36 39.93
N GLY A 312 -1.94 -29.32 39.00
CA GLY A 312 -1.77 -30.37 38.01
C GLY A 312 -2.66 -30.12 36.80
N SER A 313 -3.16 -31.20 36.20
CA SER A 313 -4.14 -31.11 35.09
C SER A 313 -5.41 -30.40 35.55
N VAL A 314 -5.90 -29.47 34.73
CA VAL A 314 -7.14 -28.73 35.00
C VAL A 314 -8.12 -28.88 33.84
N SER A 315 -9.42 -28.89 34.15
CA SER A 315 -10.49 -28.97 33.14
C SER A 315 -10.98 -27.58 32.77
N ILE A 316 -10.11 -26.77 32.17
CA ILE A 316 -10.42 -25.43 31.66
C ILE A 316 -10.48 -25.50 30.13
N THR A 317 -11.44 -24.79 29.53
CA THR A 317 -11.51 -24.64 28.07
C THR A 317 -10.23 -23.94 27.59
N PRO A 318 -9.48 -24.52 26.64
CA PRO A 318 -8.29 -23.88 26.13
C PRO A 318 -8.57 -22.48 25.55
N VAL A 319 -7.56 -21.62 25.63
CA VAL A 319 -7.56 -20.23 25.21
C VAL A 319 -6.72 -20.08 23.95
N VAL A 320 -7.33 -19.54 22.90
CA VAL A 320 -6.58 -18.96 21.78
C VAL A 320 -6.03 -17.61 22.26
N TYR A 321 -4.82 -17.66 22.82
CA TYR A 321 -4.15 -16.45 23.32
C TYR A 321 -3.82 -15.52 22.16
N THR A 322 -4.12 -14.22 22.34
CA THR A 322 -3.95 -13.21 21.30
C THR A 322 -2.50 -13.13 20.82
N LYS A 323 -1.56 -13.18 21.78
CA LYS A 323 -0.11 -13.20 21.51
C LYS A 323 0.33 -14.39 20.65
N ALA A 324 -0.24 -15.57 20.89
CA ALA A 324 0.11 -16.76 20.13
C ALA A 324 -0.48 -16.71 18.72
N ALA A 325 -1.76 -16.36 18.58
CA ALA A 325 -2.39 -16.23 17.28
C ALA A 325 -1.68 -15.22 16.37
N ILE A 326 -1.41 -14.02 16.88
CA ILE A 326 -0.71 -12.96 16.13
C ILE A 326 0.77 -13.33 15.90
N GLY A 327 1.45 -13.86 16.93
CA GLY A 327 2.85 -14.28 16.82
C GLY A 327 3.06 -15.40 15.79
N MET A 328 2.17 -16.39 15.77
CA MET A 328 2.21 -17.46 14.77
C MET A 328 2.00 -16.92 13.35
N HIS A 329 1.06 -15.99 13.16
CA HIS A 329 0.84 -15.39 11.86
C HIS A 329 2.05 -14.61 11.35
N ALA A 330 2.76 -13.89 12.23
CA ALA A 330 3.98 -13.17 11.88
C ALA A 330 5.11 -14.09 11.38
N ILE A 331 5.12 -15.36 11.81
CA ILE A 331 6.16 -16.32 11.43
C ILE A 331 5.79 -17.09 10.16
N TRP A 332 4.54 -17.55 10.07
CA TRP A 332 4.12 -18.56 9.09
C TRP A 332 3.16 -18.11 8.01
N ASP A 333 2.55 -16.93 8.15
CA ASP A 333 1.67 -16.27 7.17
C ASP A 333 0.89 -17.24 6.24
N ASN A 334 -0.13 -17.89 6.80
CA ASN A 334 -1.01 -18.80 6.06
C ASN A 334 -2.47 -18.72 6.53
N ASN A 335 -3.38 -19.31 5.76
CA ASN A 335 -4.83 -19.27 6.00
C ASN A 335 -5.23 -19.71 7.43
N TYR A 336 -4.54 -20.68 8.02
CA TYR A 336 -4.85 -21.12 9.39
C TYR A 336 -4.47 -20.05 10.42
N THR A 337 -3.25 -19.51 10.32
CA THR A 337 -2.80 -18.45 11.23
C THR A 337 -3.59 -17.16 11.06
N LEU A 338 -4.01 -16.82 9.82
CA LEU A 338 -4.90 -15.68 9.57
C LEU A 338 -6.29 -15.88 10.19
N MET A 339 -6.84 -17.10 10.12
CA MET A 339 -8.08 -17.44 10.82
C MET A 339 -7.95 -17.23 12.33
N LEU A 340 -6.83 -17.64 12.94
CA LEU A 340 -6.58 -17.41 14.37
C LEU A 340 -6.49 -15.92 14.70
N VAL A 341 -5.81 -15.11 13.87
CA VAL A 341 -5.77 -13.65 14.05
C VAL A 341 -7.18 -13.08 14.02
N ASN A 342 -7.96 -13.40 12.98
CA ASN A 342 -9.35 -12.96 12.86
C ASN A 342 -10.22 -13.38 14.07
N TYR A 343 -9.98 -14.57 14.62
CA TYR A 343 -10.67 -15.08 15.80
C TYR A 343 -10.40 -14.23 17.05
N VAL A 344 -9.15 -13.78 17.24
CA VAL A 344 -8.73 -13.00 18.40
C VAL A 344 -8.85 -11.49 18.22
N MET A 345 -9.11 -10.97 17.02
CA MET A 345 -9.14 -9.52 16.77
C MET A 345 -10.12 -8.74 17.66
N LYS A 346 -11.19 -9.40 18.13
CA LYS A 346 -12.14 -8.82 19.11
C LYS A 346 -11.53 -8.52 20.49
N THR A 347 -10.30 -8.96 20.77
CA THR A 347 -9.53 -8.65 21.99
C THR A 347 -8.89 -7.27 21.95
N LYS A 348 -8.86 -6.62 20.78
CA LYS A 348 -8.31 -5.27 20.59
C LYS A 348 -9.11 -4.23 21.40
N THR A 349 -8.41 -3.38 22.14
CA THR A 349 -8.98 -2.27 22.91
C THR A 349 -8.18 -0.99 22.66
N PRO A 350 -8.67 0.20 23.06
CA PRO A 350 -7.87 1.42 23.02
C PRO A 350 -6.57 1.35 23.85
N ASN A 351 -6.52 0.50 24.88
CA ASN A 351 -5.42 0.40 25.85
C ASN A 351 -4.47 -0.77 25.60
N GLY A 352 -4.65 -1.53 24.51
CA GLY A 352 -3.92 -2.78 24.25
C GLY A 352 -4.85 -3.93 23.94
N PHE A 353 -4.33 -5.16 24.02
CA PHE A 353 -5.06 -6.38 23.75
C PHE A 353 -5.35 -7.15 25.03
N TYR A 354 -6.58 -7.65 25.13
CA TYR A 354 -6.91 -8.68 26.10
C TYR A 354 -6.23 -10.02 25.77
N GLU A 355 -6.16 -10.87 26.77
CA GLU A 355 -5.32 -12.07 26.82
C GLU A 355 -5.64 -13.08 25.71
N GLY A 356 -6.92 -13.25 25.38
CA GLY A 356 -7.33 -14.19 24.34
C GLY A 356 -8.83 -14.45 24.26
N VAL A 357 -9.17 -15.46 23.46
CA VAL A 357 -10.53 -15.96 23.26
C VAL A 357 -10.51 -17.47 23.46
N ASP A 358 -11.33 -18.02 24.35
CA ASP A 358 -11.42 -19.47 24.55
C ASP A 358 -11.97 -20.21 23.32
N GLU A 359 -11.79 -21.52 23.22
CA GLU A 359 -12.25 -22.34 22.09
C GLU A 359 -13.77 -22.27 21.84
N ASN A 360 -14.55 -21.82 22.82
CA ASN A 360 -15.99 -21.65 22.71
C ASN A 360 -16.39 -20.22 22.29
N GLY A 361 -15.41 -19.33 22.10
CA GLY A 361 -15.62 -17.95 21.68
C GLY A 361 -15.76 -16.95 22.82
N ASN A 362 -15.55 -17.33 24.08
CA ASN A 362 -15.62 -16.40 25.21
C ASN A 362 -14.33 -15.59 25.34
N MET A 363 -14.46 -14.30 25.66
CA MET A 363 -13.34 -13.39 25.86
C MET A 363 -12.69 -13.58 27.24
N ILE A 364 -11.36 -13.60 27.28
CA ILE A 364 -10.59 -13.54 28.53
C ILE A 364 -10.27 -12.07 28.82
N TYR A 365 -11.12 -11.40 29.60
CA TYR A 365 -11.00 -9.97 29.97
C TYR A 365 -9.86 -9.69 30.97
N LEU A 366 -8.64 -10.01 30.57
CA LEU A 366 -7.42 -9.72 31.31
C LEU A 366 -6.42 -9.12 30.33
N MET A 367 -5.68 -8.10 30.76
CA MET A 367 -4.67 -7.45 29.93
C MET A 367 -3.32 -7.57 30.61
N THR A 368 -2.34 -8.11 29.89
CA THR A 368 -1.02 -8.43 30.41
C THR A 368 0.09 -7.83 29.56
N ASP A 369 1.25 -7.63 30.18
CA ASP A 369 2.47 -7.24 29.49
C ASP A 369 2.95 -8.29 28.49
N LYS A 370 2.86 -9.58 28.81
CA LYS A 370 3.27 -10.68 27.92
C LYS A 370 2.47 -10.64 26.62
N THR A 371 1.15 -10.45 26.71
CA THR A 371 0.32 -10.38 25.52
C THR A 371 0.70 -9.21 24.63
N ASN A 372 0.82 -8.02 25.21
CA ASN A 372 1.09 -6.82 24.44
C ASN A 372 2.55 -6.74 23.95
N SER A 373 3.53 -7.20 24.73
CA SER A 373 4.95 -7.24 24.31
C SER A 373 5.18 -8.19 23.13
N ILE A 374 4.62 -9.41 23.16
CA ILE A 374 4.79 -10.35 22.03
C ILE A 374 4.14 -9.82 20.75
N ILE A 375 2.99 -9.12 20.84
CA ILE A 375 2.37 -8.50 19.65
C ILE A 375 3.30 -7.45 19.02
N ILE A 376 3.99 -6.65 19.84
CA ILE A 376 4.99 -5.68 19.36
C ILE A 376 6.18 -6.41 18.73
N ASN A 377 6.68 -7.49 19.37
CA ASN A 377 7.77 -8.30 18.83
C ASN A 377 7.39 -8.93 17.48
N ALA A 378 6.18 -9.47 17.37
CA ALA A 378 5.62 -10.09 16.17
C ALA A 378 5.51 -9.08 15.03
N ALA A 379 4.99 -7.88 15.31
CA ALA A 379 4.91 -6.81 14.33
C ALA A 379 6.28 -6.39 13.79
N ARG A 380 7.28 -6.19 14.68
CA ARG A 380 8.66 -5.88 14.25
C ARG A 380 9.23 -7.00 13.40
N TYR A 381 9.02 -8.26 13.78
CA TYR A 381 9.48 -9.41 13.03
C TYR A 381 8.85 -9.50 11.63
N ALA A 382 7.54 -9.34 11.53
CA ALA A 382 6.81 -9.36 10.25
C ALA A 382 7.25 -8.20 9.34
N LEU A 383 7.39 -6.99 9.89
CA LEU A 383 7.83 -5.80 9.16
C LEU A 383 9.28 -5.93 8.66
N ALA A 384 10.18 -6.51 9.45
CA ALA A 384 11.55 -6.75 9.03
C ALA A 384 11.65 -7.75 7.85
N LYS A 385 10.66 -8.65 7.71
CA LYS A 385 10.55 -9.59 6.59
C LYS A 385 9.76 -9.07 5.40
N ALA A 386 9.06 -7.94 5.56
CA ALA A 386 8.22 -7.39 4.51
C ALA A 386 9.07 -7.04 3.27
N LYS A 387 8.43 -7.12 2.09
CA LYS A 387 9.11 -6.81 0.83
C LYS A 387 9.63 -5.37 0.84
N PRO A 388 10.70 -5.03 0.11
CA PRO A 388 11.12 -3.65 -0.04
C PRO A 388 9.98 -2.79 -0.60
N LEU A 389 10.06 -1.48 -0.33
CA LEU A 389 9.22 -0.50 -1.02
C LEU A 389 9.32 -0.69 -2.55
N THR A 390 8.29 -0.25 -3.26
CA THR A 390 8.33 -0.16 -4.73
C THR A 390 8.03 1.27 -5.16
N ILE A 391 8.72 1.74 -6.19
CA ILE A 391 8.47 3.04 -6.81
C ILE A 391 8.04 2.77 -8.25
N SER A 392 6.81 3.12 -8.58
CA SER A 392 6.28 3.06 -9.94
C SER A 392 6.26 4.46 -10.51
N ALA A 393 6.90 4.64 -11.66
CA ALA A 393 6.88 5.89 -12.41
C ALA A 393 6.49 5.60 -13.87
N PRO A 394 5.83 6.54 -14.56
CA PRO A 394 5.61 6.42 -16.00
C PRO A 394 6.95 6.34 -16.73
N GLY A 395 6.93 5.79 -17.96
CA GLY A 395 8.12 5.48 -18.78
C GLY A 395 9.01 6.68 -19.11
N PRO A 396 9.80 6.64 -20.20
CA PRO A 396 10.65 7.77 -20.51
C PRO A 396 9.81 9.05 -20.71
N ILE A 397 10.19 10.12 -20.03
CA ILE A 397 9.53 11.42 -20.13
C ILE A 397 10.17 12.20 -21.25
N TYR A 398 9.40 12.50 -22.29
CA TYR A 398 9.85 13.33 -23.39
C TYR A 398 9.49 14.79 -23.14
N ILE A 399 10.47 15.68 -23.19
CA ILE A 399 10.30 17.11 -22.90
C ILE A 399 11.23 17.94 -23.79
N TYR A 400 10.80 19.14 -24.21
CA TYR A 400 11.66 20.05 -24.96
C TYR A 400 12.37 21.05 -24.02
N PRO A 401 13.53 21.61 -24.42
CA PRO A 401 14.15 22.70 -23.69
C PRO A 401 13.19 23.87 -23.48
N GLY A 402 13.09 24.36 -22.24
CA GLY A 402 12.20 25.45 -21.85
C GLY A 402 10.83 25.04 -21.32
N GLU A 403 10.44 23.78 -21.53
CA GLU A 403 9.13 23.30 -21.12
C GLU A 403 9.11 22.82 -19.66
N SER A 404 7.89 22.61 -19.16
CA SER A 404 7.63 21.93 -17.91
C SER A 404 6.55 20.88 -18.08
N THR A 405 6.64 19.81 -17.28
CA THR A 405 5.63 18.75 -17.25
C THR A 405 5.41 18.27 -15.82
N ARG A 406 4.25 17.66 -15.57
CA ARG A 406 3.90 17.03 -14.30
C ARG A 406 3.60 15.56 -14.51
N ILE A 407 4.16 14.72 -13.67
CA ILE A 407 3.92 13.27 -13.68
C ILE A 407 3.58 12.78 -12.27
N ASN A 408 2.83 11.70 -12.19
CA ASN A 408 2.56 11.03 -10.93
C ASN A 408 3.48 9.83 -10.76
N ILE A 409 4.07 9.70 -9.59
CA ILE A 409 4.83 8.53 -9.17
C ILE A 409 4.15 7.91 -7.95
N TYR A 410 4.16 6.58 -7.87
CA TYR A 410 3.49 5.83 -6.83
C TYR A 410 4.52 5.07 -6.01
N ILE A 411 4.57 5.34 -4.72
CA ILE A 411 5.33 4.55 -3.76
C ILE A 411 4.36 3.56 -3.15
N ASN A 412 4.59 2.27 -3.40
CA ASN A 412 3.71 1.20 -2.97
C ASN A 412 4.42 0.24 -2.05
N HIS A 413 3.65 -0.26 -1.09
CA HIS A 413 3.97 -1.34 -0.20
C HIS A 413 2.65 -2.01 0.22
N SER A 414 2.71 -3.25 0.66
CA SER A 414 1.52 -4.00 1.06
C SER A 414 0.98 -3.53 2.42
N LEU A 415 1.89 -3.12 3.30
CA LEU A 415 1.61 -2.45 4.59
C LEU A 415 1.58 -0.91 4.47
N SER A 416 0.82 -0.25 5.34
CA SER A 416 0.78 1.22 5.48
C SER A 416 1.98 1.73 6.25
N LEU A 417 3.06 2.07 5.53
CA LEU A 417 4.33 2.49 6.10
C LEU A 417 4.57 3.99 5.94
N PRO A 418 5.11 4.69 6.97
CA PRO A 418 5.62 6.05 6.79
C PRO A 418 6.80 6.03 5.82
N VAL A 419 6.73 6.86 4.79
CA VAL A 419 7.73 6.95 3.73
C VAL A 419 8.10 8.40 3.45
N ARG A 420 9.36 8.60 3.05
CA ARG A 420 9.88 9.84 2.49
C ARG A 420 10.46 9.55 1.12
N ILE A 421 10.24 10.44 0.16
CA ILE A 421 10.92 10.40 -1.14
C ILE A 421 11.99 11.48 -1.23
N ASN A 422 13.15 11.07 -1.75
CA ASN A 422 14.31 11.89 -2.01
C ASN A 422 14.74 11.71 -3.48
N PHE A 423 15.27 12.78 -4.07
CA PHE A 423 15.75 12.79 -5.45
C PHE A 423 17.27 12.96 -5.46
N GLY A 424 17.95 12.22 -6.32
CA GLY A 424 19.37 12.45 -6.59
C GLY A 424 19.59 13.81 -7.25
N SER A 425 20.86 14.25 -7.31
CA SER A 425 21.21 15.49 -8.00
C SER A 425 20.71 15.47 -9.45
N PRO A 426 19.80 16.39 -9.84
CA PRO A 426 19.33 16.46 -11.21
C PRO A 426 20.49 16.89 -12.12
N PHE A 427 20.38 16.55 -13.40
CA PHE A 427 21.35 17.03 -14.39
C PHE A 427 21.26 18.56 -14.55
N GLN A 428 22.35 19.17 -15.01
CA GLN A 428 22.41 20.61 -15.21
C GLN A 428 21.31 21.09 -16.17
N GLY A 429 20.44 21.98 -15.70
CA GLY A 429 19.31 22.51 -16.47
C GLY A 429 17.96 21.87 -16.14
N LEU A 430 17.88 20.86 -15.26
CA LEU A 430 16.62 20.30 -14.78
C LEU A 430 16.29 20.81 -13.36
N ASN A 431 15.15 21.48 -13.24
CA ASN A 431 14.54 21.78 -11.95
C ASN A 431 13.47 20.72 -11.64
N VAL A 432 13.52 20.17 -10.42
CA VAL A 432 12.61 19.13 -9.95
C VAL A 432 11.97 19.59 -8.64
N SER A 433 10.65 19.47 -8.56
CA SER A 433 9.91 19.59 -7.29
C SER A 433 8.87 18.49 -7.17
N ALA A 434 8.54 18.09 -5.94
CA ALA A 434 7.63 16.98 -5.67
C ALA A 434 6.68 17.31 -4.51
N GLU A 435 5.42 16.88 -4.63
CA GLU A 435 4.42 17.08 -3.59
C GLU A 435 3.41 15.91 -3.53
N PRO A 436 3.18 15.31 -2.35
CA PRO A 436 3.94 15.46 -1.10
C PRO A 436 5.30 14.73 -1.16
N THR A 437 6.27 15.15 -0.32
CA THR A 437 7.57 14.45 -0.20
C THR A 437 7.61 13.41 0.92
N MET A 438 6.56 13.33 1.74
CA MET A 438 6.42 12.36 2.83
C MET A 438 4.94 12.01 3.06
N GLY A 439 4.67 10.81 3.55
CA GLY A 439 3.31 10.32 3.79
C GLY A 439 3.31 8.85 4.20
N THR A 440 2.19 8.16 3.98
CA THR A 440 2.05 6.71 4.21
C THR A 440 1.78 5.98 2.90
N THR A 441 2.28 4.75 2.77
CA THR A 441 2.01 3.92 1.59
C THR A 441 0.57 3.38 1.57
N PRO A 442 -0.08 3.27 0.39
CA PRO A 442 0.40 3.74 -0.91
C PRO A 442 0.41 5.28 -1.00
N LEU A 443 1.54 5.84 -1.42
CA LEU A 443 1.73 7.29 -1.53
C LEU A 443 1.80 7.70 -3.01
N ASN A 444 0.88 8.57 -3.43
CA ASN A 444 0.93 9.21 -4.74
C ASN A 444 1.66 10.56 -4.62
N VAL A 445 2.68 10.78 -5.45
CA VAL A 445 3.50 11.99 -5.46
C VAL A 445 3.43 12.63 -6.84
N THR A 446 3.08 13.92 -6.89
CA THR A 446 3.15 14.71 -8.12
C THR A 446 4.55 15.28 -8.27
N LEU A 447 5.26 14.88 -9.32
CA LEU A 447 6.59 15.37 -9.69
C LEU A 447 6.45 16.44 -10.78
N SER A 448 6.91 17.66 -10.51
CA SER A 448 7.04 18.73 -11.51
C SER A 448 8.47 18.78 -12.03
N LEU A 449 8.63 18.71 -13.34
CA LEU A 449 9.91 18.75 -14.05
C LEU A 449 9.94 19.99 -14.94
N GLN A 450 10.98 20.80 -14.86
CA GLN A 450 11.18 21.96 -15.74
C GLN A 450 12.60 21.92 -16.32
N VAL A 451 12.70 22.00 -17.64
CA VAL A 451 13.97 21.96 -18.37
C VAL A 451 14.33 23.37 -18.83
N ALA A 452 15.56 23.81 -18.57
CA ALA A 452 16.05 25.11 -19.01
C ALA A 452 16.22 25.18 -20.53
N ASN A 453 16.02 26.35 -21.14
CA ASN A 453 16.10 26.56 -22.60
C ASN A 453 17.44 26.11 -23.22
N ASN A 454 18.54 26.19 -22.48
CA ASN A 454 19.89 25.87 -22.96
C ASN A 454 20.31 24.41 -22.68
N THR A 455 19.40 23.58 -22.19
CA THR A 455 19.66 22.16 -21.95
C THR A 455 19.91 21.45 -23.26
N ARG A 456 20.99 20.66 -23.33
CA ARG A 456 21.33 19.90 -24.53
C ARG A 456 20.32 18.76 -24.74
N PRO A 457 19.95 18.45 -25.99
CA PRO A 457 19.20 17.24 -26.31
C PRO A 457 19.97 15.99 -25.89
N GLY A 458 19.26 14.99 -25.39
CA GLY A 458 19.88 13.77 -24.89
C GLY A 458 18.99 12.97 -23.95
N THR A 459 19.53 11.84 -23.52
CA THR A 459 18.90 10.97 -22.52
C THR A 459 19.55 11.19 -21.16
N TYR A 460 18.73 11.51 -20.17
CA TYR A 460 19.13 11.80 -18.81
C TYR A 460 18.40 10.88 -17.84
N THR A 461 18.92 10.77 -16.62
CA THR A 461 18.33 9.96 -15.55
C THR A 461 18.16 10.78 -14.29
N LEU A 462 16.98 10.73 -13.70
CA LEU A 462 16.70 11.23 -12.36
C LEU A 462 16.53 10.03 -11.43
N THR A 463 17.46 9.87 -10.49
CA THR A 463 17.34 8.83 -9.46
C THR A 463 16.34 9.26 -8.39
N MET A 464 15.42 8.36 -8.07
CA MET A 464 14.44 8.50 -7.00
C MET A 464 14.71 7.45 -5.92
N LYS A 465 14.69 7.87 -4.66
CA LYS A 465 14.88 7.01 -3.49
C LYS A 465 13.71 7.19 -2.55
N ALA A 466 12.99 6.11 -2.25
CA ALA A 466 11.95 6.10 -1.22
C ALA A 466 12.49 5.36 0.00
N GLU A 467 12.34 5.96 1.17
CA GLU A 467 12.90 5.46 2.43
C GLU A 467 11.80 5.34 3.47
N SER A 468 11.83 4.25 4.21
CA SER A 468 11.10 4.06 5.45
C SER A 468 12.10 3.60 6.51
N VAL A 469 11.84 3.95 7.77
CA VAL A 469 12.62 3.40 8.90
C VAL A 469 12.28 1.93 9.16
N LEU A 470 11.17 1.42 8.59
CA LEU A 470 10.62 0.10 8.90
C LEU A 470 10.99 -0.98 7.88
N VAL A 471 11.37 -0.61 6.66
CA VAL A 471 11.68 -1.55 5.57
C VAL A 471 12.84 -1.03 4.72
N SER A 472 13.45 -1.94 3.96
CA SER A 472 14.53 -1.59 3.04
C SER A 472 14.11 -0.52 2.02
N PRO A 473 14.98 0.48 1.74
CA PRO A 473 14.64 1.57 0.83
C PRO A 473 14.51 1.08 -0.61
N ALA A 474 13.64 1.73 -1.38
CA ALA A 474 13.54 1.53 -2.81
C ALA A 474 14.33 2.58 -3.57
N LYS A 475 14.96 2.16 -4.67
CA LYS A 475 15.64 3.06 -5.60
C LYS A 475 15.18 2.73 -7.02
N THR A 476 14.80 3.75 -7.78
CA THR A 476 14.51 3.62 -9.21
C THR A 476 15.04 4.82 -9.98
N ASN A 477 15.15 4.70 -11.30
CA ASN A 477 15.57 5.79 -12.18
C ASN A 477 14.44 6.16 -13.12
N LEU A 478 14.13 7.46 -13.19
CA LEU A 478 13.26 8.02 -14.22
C LEU A 478 14.12 8.47 -15.40
N THR A 479 13.84 7.93 -16.58
CA THR A 479 14.48 8.37 -17.83
C THR A 479 13.80 9.63 -18.33
N ILE A 480 14.58 10.67 -18.61
CA ILE A 480 14.12 11.94 -19.17
C ILE A 480 14.83 12.13 -20.51
N ILE A 481 14.08 12.24 -21.59
CA ILE A 481 14.59 12.46 -22.94
C ILE A 481 14.31 13.92 -23.30
N VAL A 482 15.36 14.73 -23.28
CA VAL A 482 15.31 16.12 -23.77
C VAL A 482 15.40 16.05 -25.29
N LYS A 483 14.31 16.41 -25.95
CA LYS A 483 14.22 16.38 -27.41
C LYS A 483 14.97 17.56 -28.03
N GLU A 484 15.33 17.43 -29.30
CA GLU A 484 15.81 18.54 -30.11
C GLU A 484 14.78 19.70 -30.05
N PRO A 485 15.18 20.95 -29.75
CA PRO A 485 14.25 22.06 -29.57
C PRO A 485 13.40 22.37 -30.81
N GLY A 486 13.87 21.98 -32.00
CA GLY A 486 13.20 22.25 -33.27
C GLY A 486 13.10 23.75 -33.54
N TYR A 487 12.20 24.11 -34.46
CA TYR A 487 11.93 25.49 -34.86
C TYR A 487 10.47 25.85 -34.62
N THR A 488 10.19 27.15 -34.69
CA THR A 488 8.86 27.72 -34.63
C THR A 488 8.35 28.03 -36.04
N LEU A 489 7.18 27.48 -36.40
CA LEU A 489 6.46 27.85 -37.61
C LEU A 489 5.23 28.67 -37.24
N LYS A 490 5.24 29.96 -37.59
CA LYS A 490 4.08 30.83 -37.47
C LYS A 490 3.37 30.93 -38.82
N ILE A 491 2.07 30.65 -38.84
CA ILE A 491 1.26 30.68 -40.05
C ILE A 491 0.23 31.79 -39.92
N LYS A 492 0.22 32.71 -40.88
CA LYS A 492 -0.81 33.73 -41.06
C LYS A 492 -1.78 33.27 -42.15
N ALA A 493 -2.96 32.83 -41.75
CA ALA A 493 -4.04 32.47 -42.65
C ALA A 493 -4.75 33.74 -43.15
N LEU A 494 -4.85 33.86 -44.47
CA LEU A 494 -5.52 34.97 -45.15
C LEU A 494 -6.65 34.43 -46.01
N ASP A 495 -7.79 35.11 -46.04
CA ASP A 495 -8.88 34.80 -46.97
C ASP A 495 -8.50 35.17 -48.42
N ALA A 496 -9.38 34.89 -49.38
CA ALA A 496 -9.13 35.14 -50.79
C ALA A 496 -8.89 36.63 -51.10
N CYS A 497 -9.44 37.53 -50.27
CA CYS A 497 -9.30 38.98 -50.34
C CYS A 497 -8.02 39.49 -49.64
N GLY A 498 -7.29 38.64 -48.92
CA GLY A 498 -6.09 39.02 -48.17
C GLY A 498 -6.33 39.45 -46.72
N ASP A 499 -7.56 39.34 -46.21
CA ASP A 499 -7.88 39.64 -44.82
C ASP A 499 -7.57 38.45 -43.89
N SER A 500 -7.42 38.71 -42.59
CA SER A 500 -7.12 37.65 -41.61
C SER A 500 -8.29 36.66 -41.49
N ALA A 501 -8.00 35.36 -41.56
CA ALA A 501 -8.99 34.28 -41.49
C ALA A 501 -8.97 33.58 -40.12
N PRO A 502 -9.83 33.98 -39.16
CA PRO A 502 -9.91 33.36 -37.84
C PRO A 502 -10.70 32.05 -37.83
N ASN A 503 -10.52 31.23 -36.79
CA ASN A 503 -11.24 29.98 -36.58
C ASN A 503 -11.06 28.93 -37.70
N VAL A 504 -9.96 29.01 -38.44
CA VAL A 504 -9.59 28.01 -39.44
C VAL A 504 -8.71 26.97 -38.77
N THR A 505 -9.02 25.69 -38.96
CA THR A 505 -8.16 24.60 -38.51
C THR A 505 -7.00 24.46 -39.50
N ILE A 506 -5.78 24.62 -39.02
CA ILE A 506 -4.55 24.33 -39.75
C ILE A 506 -4.03 22.97 -39.35
N LEU A 507 -3.75 22.14 -40.34
CA LEU A 507 -3.16 20.82 -40.20
C LEU A 507 -1.73 20.87 -40.73
N LEU A 508 -0.77 20.43 -39.93
CA LEU A 508 0.66 20.38 -40.26
C LEU A 508 1.18 18.96 -39.96
N GLY A 509 1.09 18.08 -40.95
CA GLY A 509 1.24 16.63 -40.74
C GLY A 509 0.21 16.11 -39.75
N ASN A 510 0.67 15.58 -38.61
CA ASN A 510 -0.19 15.12 -37.51
C ASN A 510 -0.52 16.22 -36.49
N LEU A 511 0.05 17.42 -36.64
CA LEU A 511 -0.20 18.54 -35.74
C LEU A 511 -1.43 19.32 -36.20
N ARG A 512 -2.18 19.85 -35.24
CA ARG A 512 -3.39 20.64 -35.48
C ARG A 512 -3.36 21.91 -34.64
N GLY A 513 -3.74 23.04 -35.23
CA GLY A 513 -3.94 24.29 -34.52
C GLY A 513 -5.09 25.08 -35.13
N VAL A 514 -5.72 25.96 -34.35
CA VAL A 514 -6.82 26.82 -34.82
C VAL A 514 -6.32 28.26 -34.86
N THR A 515 -6.61 28.96 -35.94
CA THR A 515 -6.18 30.35 -36.10
C THR A 515 -6.90 31.26 -35.11
N SER A 516 -6.13 32.18 -34.51
CA SER A 516 -6.62 33.24 -33.62
C SER A 516 -7.53 34.23 -34.35
N ARG A 517 -8.06 35.24 -33.63
CA ARG A 517 -8.81 36.36 -34.26
C ARG A 517 -8.00 37.10 -35.33
N GLU A 518 -6.68 37.11 -35.19
CA GLU A 518 -5.77 37.70 -36.17
C GLU A 518 -5.41 36.72 -37.29
N GLY A 519 -6.06 35.56 -37.39
CA GLY A 519 -5.73 34.57 -38.41
C GLY A 519 -4.35 33.94 -38.23
N THR A 520 -3.79 33.94 -37.02
CA THR A 520 -2.45 33.39 -36.75
C THR A 520 -2.52 32.09 -35.97
N VAL A 521 -1.62 31.15 -36.27
CA VAL A 521 -1.36 29.95 -35.48
C VAL A 521 0.14 29.69 -35.43
N THR A 522 0.63 29.16 -34.32
CA THR A 522 2.06 28.86 -34.11
C THR A 522 2.21 27.39 -33.78
N PHE A 523 3.09 26.70 -34.50
CA PHE A 523 3.56 25.36 -34.17
C PHE A 523 5.00 25.46 -33.67
N SER A 524 5.25 24.96 -32.46
CA SER A 524 6.60 24.85 -31.88
C SER A 524 7.16 23.45 -32.07
N HIS A 525 8.48 23.31 -31.95
CA HIS A 525 9.18 22.02 -32.00
C HIS A 525 9.02 21.26 -33.33
N VAL A 526 8.93 22.01 -34.43
CA VAL A 526 8.83 21.45 -35.79
C VAL A 526 10.18 21.51 -36.49
N ASN A 527 10.56 20.43 -37.17
CA ASN A 527 11.78 20.36 -37.96
C ASN A 527 11.61 19.29 -39.05
N GLY A 528 11.87 19.65 -40.30
CA GLY A 528 11.68 18.80 -41.46
C GLY A 528 10.48 19.20 -42.31
N THR A 529 9.99 18.25 -43.10
CA THR A 529 9.01 18.51 -44.15
C THR A 529 7.63 18.00 -43.75
N TYR A 530 6.63 18.86 -43.86
CA TYR A 530 5.26 18.61 -43.43
C TYR A 530 4.27 18.90 -44.57
N MET A 531 3.18 18.14 -44.58
CA MET A 531 2.00 18.49 -45.36
C MET A 531 1.19 19.54 -44.58
N LEU A 532 0.98 20.70 -45.19
CA LEU A 532 0.20 21.80 -44.66
C LEU A 532 -1.11 21.92 -45.43
N SER A 533 -2.22 21.91 -44.71
CA SER A 533 -3.55 22.17 -45.27
C SER A 533 -4.43 22.92 -44.26
N ALA A 534 -5.52 23.50 -44.75
CA ALA A 534 -6.48 24.24 -43.92
C ALA A 534 -7.90 23.74 -44.13
N MET A 535 -8.66 23.70 -43.04
CA MET A 535 -10.05 23.27 -42.98
C MET A 535 -10.91 24.33 -42.29
N LEU A 536 -12.08 24.61 -42.85
CA LEU A 536 -13.14 25.41 -42.21
C LEU A 536 -14.27 24.47 -41.80
N GLY A 537 -14.30 24.06 -40.53
CA GLY A 537 -15.05 22.87 -40.10
C GLY A 537 -14.48 21.62 -40.78
N ASP A 538 -15.32 20.90 -41.52
CA ASP A 538 -14.91 19.67 -42.25
C ASP A 538 -14.60 19.93 -43.74
N ILE A 539 -14.57 21.20 -44.16
CA ILE A 539 -14.43 21.60 -45.56
C ILE A 539 -12.99 22.06 -45.83
N PRO A 540 -12.29 21.48 -46.82
CA PRO A 540 -10.96 21.91 -47.20
C PRO A 540 -11.00 23.29 -47.87
N VAL A 541 -10.21 24.22 -47.34
CA VAL A 541 -10.12 25.62 -47.79
C VAL A 541 -8.71 26.00 -48.23
N SER A 542 -7.80 25.03 -48.36
CA SER A 542 -6.55 25.18 -49.08
C SER A 542 -6.22 23.89 -49.82
N GLU A 543 -5.45 23.99 -50.89
CA GLU A 543 -4.78 22.80 -51.41
C GLU A 543 -3.70 22.35 -50.41
N PRO A 544 -3.46 21.04 -50.24
CA PRO A 544 -2.33 20.54 -49.48
C PRO A 544 -1.02 21.02 -50.10
N GLN A 545 -0.16 21.64 -49.31
CA GLN A 545 1.15 22.11 -49.74
C GLN A 545 2.26 21.59 -48.82
N ILE A 546 3.43 21.37 -49.39
CA ILE A 546 4.58 20.90 -48.63
C ILE A 546 5.32 22.11 -48.05
N VAL A 547 5.54 22.10 -46.73
CA VAL A 547 6.36 23.10 -46.03
C VAL A 547 7.53 22.41 -45.37
N THR A 548 8.74 22.87 -45.68
CA THR A 548 9.96 22.46 -44.99
C THR A 548 10.33 23.51 -43.95
N VAL A 549 10.47 23.08 -42.71
CA VAL A 549 10.90 23.91 -41.59
C VAL A 549 12.31 23.51 -41.17
N SER A 550 13.27 24.38 -41.44
CA SER A 550 14.68 24.20 -41.03
C SER A 550 15.25 25.43 -40.30
N SER A 551 14.39 26.41 -40.00
CA SER A 551 14.65 27.62 -39.21
C SER A 551 13.33 28.16 -38.69
N ASP A 552 13.36 29.06 -37.71
CA ASP A 552 12.17 29.82 -37.32
C ASP A 552 11.63 30.56 -38.54
N THR A 553 10.37 30.30 -38.87
CA THR A 553 9.79 30.71 -40.14
C THR A 553 8.38 31.25 -39.92
N GLN A 554 8.05 32.32 -40.62
CA GLN A 554 6.68 32.80 -40.74
C GLN A 554 6.23 32.69 -42.20
N ILE A 555 5.10 32.04 -42.42
CA ILE A 555 4.49 31.91 -43.75
C ILE A 555 3.07 32.48 -43.77
N SER A 556 2.65 32.94 -44.93
CA SER A 556 1.25 33.29 -45.20
C SER A 556 0.59 32.16 -45.98
N LEU A 557 -0.57 31.71 -45.52
CA LEU A 557 -1.38 30.70 -46.18
C LEU A 557 -2.64 31.37 -46.74
N LYS A 558 -2.72 31.53 -48.06
CA LYS A 558 -3.91 32.04 -48.73
C LYS A 558 -4.95 30.93 -48.83
N LEU A 559 -6.14 31.20 -48.32
CA LEU A 559 -7.24 30.27 -48.26
C LEU A 559 -8.27 30.56 -49.35
N LYS A 560 -8.89 29.51 -49.84
CA LYS A 560 -10.13 29.54 -50.63
C LYS A 560 -11.30 29.82 -49.69
N ILE A 561 -11.27 30.98 -49.04
CA ILE A 561 -12.35 31.50 -48.22
C ILE A 561 -12.74 32.84 -48.82
N TYR A 562 -14.01 32.99 -49.12
CA TYR A 562 -14.54 34.11 -49.87
C TYR A 562 -15.51 34.93 -49.04
N LYS A 563 -15.77 36.13 -49.55
CA LYS A 563 -16.92 36.94 -49.16
C LYS A 563 -17.96 36.81 -50.26
N VAL A 564 -19.20 36.50 -49.88
CA VAL A 564 -20.34 36.48 -50.79
C VAL A 564 -21.18 37.70 -50.47
N LEU A 565 -21.30 38.60 -51.44
CA LEU A 565 -22.22 39.72 -51.37
C LEU A 565 -23.58 39.23 -51.85
N ILE A 566 -24.63 39.54 -51.10
CA ILE A 566 -26.01 39.14 -51.36
C ILE A 566 -26.79 40.41 -51.67
N ASN A 567 -27.55 40.40 -52.75
CA ASN A 567 -28.50 41.44 -53.12
C ASN A 567 -29.92 40.89 -52.95
N ALA A 568 -30.56 41.24 -51.84
CA ALA A 568 -31.91 40.82 -51.54
C ALA A 568 -32.91 41.88 -51.99
N LYS A 569 -33.90 41.47 -52.79
CA LYS A 569 -34.98 42.33 -53.26
C LYS A 569 -36.34 41.73 -52.95
N THR A 570 -37.37 42.56 -52.85
CA THR A 570 -38.75 42.11 -52.74
C THR A 570 -39.28 41.64 -54.09
N VAL A 571 -40.48 41.04 -54.11
CA VAL A 571 -41.21 40.66 -55.34
C VAL A 571 -41.47 41.86 -56.27
N LYS A 572 -41.43 43.10 -55.76
CA LYS A 572 -41.56 44.34 -56.56
C LYS A 572 -40.21 44.93 -56.99
N GLU A 573 -39.12 44.16 -56.90
CA GLU A 573 -37.75 44.58 -57.21
C GLU A 573 -37.22 45.74 -56.35
N THR A 574 -37.86 46.05 -55.22
CA THR A 574 -37.33 47.02 -54.24
C THR A 574 -36.35 46.36 -53.28
N PRO A 575 -35.34 47.08 -52.75
CA PRO A 575 -34.39 46.51 -51.79
C PRO A 575 -35.07 45.93 -50.54
N ALA A 576 -34.67 44.71 -50.14
CA ALA A 576 -35.17 44.06 -48.95
C ALA A 576 -34.24 44.34 -47.75
N GLU A 577 -34.60 45.32 -46.93
CA GLU A 577 -33.82 45.75 -45.76
C GLU A 577 -34.05 44.86 -44.53
N ASN A 578 -33.04 44.73 -43.67
CA ASN A 578 -33.09 44.05 -42.37
C ASN A 578 -33.35 42.54 -42.43
N ILE A 579 -33.19 41.90 -43.58
CA ILE A 579 -33.28 40.46 -43.75
C ILE A 579 -32.04 39.80 -43.14
N ILE A 580 -32.24 38.77 -42.31
CA ILE A 580 -31.13 37.97 -41.77
C ILE A 580 -30.83 36.87 -42.77
N ILE A 581 -29.62 36.87 -43.30
CA ILE A 581 -29.11 35.85 -44.19
C ILE A 581 -28.19 34.91 -43.40
N LYS A 582 -28.40 33.60 -43.50
CA LYS A 582 -27.52 32.58 -42.94
C LYS A 582 -27.01 31.67 -44.05
N ALA A 583 -25.72 31.35 -44.00
CA ALA A 583 -25.07 30.49 -44.98
C ALA A 583 -24.66 29.16 -44.36
N TYR A 584 -24.88 28.08 -45.11
CA TYR A 584 -24.60 26.71 -44.73
C TYR A 584 -23.91 25.97 -45.87
N ALA A 585 -23.01 25.04 -45.55
CA ALA A 585 -22.52 24.04 -46.49
C ALA A 585 -22.97 22.66 -45.99
N GLY A 586 -23.92 22.04 -46.69
CA GLY A 586 -24.68 20.91 -46.13
C GLY A 586 -25.37 21.33 -44.83
N ASN A 587 -25.06 20.63 -43.72
CA ASN A 587 -25.59 20.96 -42.39
C ASN A 587 -24.66 21.88 -41.57
N GLN A 588 -23.47 22.23 -42.07
CA GLN A 588 -22.52 23.06 -41.35
C GLN A 588 -22.87 24.54 -41.50
N TYR A 589 -23.11 25.23 -40.39
CA TYR A 589 -23.27 26.69 -40.36
C TYR A 589 -21.92 27.39 -40.65
N LEU A 590 -21.93 28.37 -41.54
CA LEU A 590 -20.74 29.11 -41.96
C LEU A 590 -20.74 30.55 -41.45
N SER A 591 -21.84 31.27 -41.70
CA SER A 591 -21.85 32.73 -41.55
C SER A 591 -23.27 33.28 -41.48
N THR A 592 -23.40 34.50 -40.96
CA THR A 592 -24.63 35.28 -41.04
C THR A 592 -24.32 36.73 -41.35
N ALA A 593 -25.22 37.36 -42.09
CA ALA A 593 -25.18 38.78 -42.39
C ALA A 593 -26.60 39.35 -42.39
N ARG A 594 -26.73 40.66 -42.18
CA ARG A 594 -28.01 41.37 -42.26
C ARG A 594 -27.97 42.33 -43.44
N THR A 595 -29.04 42.38 -44.23
CA THR A 595 -29.14 43.30 -45.36
C THR A 595 -29.29 44.74 -44.88
N ASN A 596 -28.59 45.67 -45.53
CA ASN A 596 -28.69 47.11 -45.27
C ASN A 596 -29.88 47.74 -46.02
N SER A 597 -30.03 49.06 -45.95
CA SER A 597 -31.09 49.81 -46.64
C SER A 597 -31.06 49.71 -48.17
N SER A 598 -29.93 49.31 -48.76
CA SER A 598 -29.82 49.01 -50.19
C SER A 598 -30.07 47.52 -50.52
N GLY A 599 -30.50 46.72 -49.55
CA GLY A 599 -30.77 45.29 -49.74
C GLY A 599 -29.51 44.41 -49.75
N MET A 600 -28.34 44.99 -49.48
CA MET A 600 -27.05 44.32 -49.61
C MET A 600 -26.57 43.73 -48.28
N ALA A 601 -26.04 42.51 -48.30
CA ALA A 601 -25.40 41.87 -47.15
C ALA A 601 -24.09 41.17 -47.55
N ILE A 602 -23.06 41.18 -46.69
CA ILE A 602 -21.79 40.47 -46.96
C ILE A 602 -21.64 39.30 -46.00
N LEU A 603 -21.75 38.09 -46.52
CA LEU A 603 -21.40 36.87 -45.81
C LEU A 603 -19.89 36.64 -45.89
N LYS A 604 -19.24 36.52 -44.74
CA LYS A 604 -17.80 36.22 -44.62
C LYS A 604 -17.58 34.73 -44.37
N ASN A 605 -16.35 34.25 -44.50
CA ASN A 605 -15.98 32.86 -44.20
C ASN A 605 -16.71 31.81 -45.06
N ILE A 606 -16.88 32.09 -46.36
CA ILE A 606 -17.60 31.17 -47.25
C ILE A 606 -16.59 30.32 -48.05
N PRO A 607 -16.60 28.98 -47.95
CA PRO A 607 -15.72 28.11 -48.72
C PRO A 607 -16.23 27.94 -50.17
N PRO A 608 -15.41 27.40 -51.10
CA PRO A 608 -15.88 27.03 -52.42
C PRO A 608 -16.85 25.84 -52.35
N GLY A 609 -17.77 25.77 -53.31
CA GLY A 609 -18.77 24.69 -53.40
C GLY A 609 -20.20 25.18 -53.32
N ASN A 610 -21.14 24.25 -53.10
CA ASN A 610 -22.56 24.57 -52.99
C ASN A 610 -22.89 25.05 -51.59
N ILE A 611 -23.34 26.30 -51.49
CA ILE A 611 -23.69 27.00 -50.26
C ILE A 611 -25.19 27.22 -50.25
N THR A 612 -25.85 26.69 -49.23
CA THR A 612 -27.25 26.95 -48.96
C THR A 612 -27.37 28.28 -48.21
N ILE A 613 -28.20 29.18 -48.73
CA ILE A 613 -28.49 30.48 -48.15
C ILE A 613 -29.94 30.48 -47.69
N ASN A 614 -30.17 30.70 -46.40
CA ASN A 614 -31.51 30.83 -45.83
C ASN A 614 -31.72 32.29 -45.45
N ALA A 615 -32.79 32.89 -45.94
CA ALA A 615 -33.22 34.22 -45.54
C ALA A 615 -34.29 34.13 -44.46
N TYR A 616 -34.23 34.99 -43.46
CA TYR A 616 -35.20 35.07 -42.38
C TYR A 616 -35.68 36.50 -42.20
N THR A 617 -36.86 36.63 -41.59
CA THR A 617 -37.37 37.91 -41.08
C THR A 617 -36.36 38.60 -40.16
N SER A 618 -36.55 39.90 -39.93
CA SER A 618 -35.62 40.72 -39.15
C SER A 618 -35.43 40.30 -37.69
N ASP A 619 -36.38 39.52 -37.16
CA ASP A 619 -36.34 38.87 -35.84
C ASP A 619 -35.76 37.44 -35.88
N GLY A 620 -35.48 36.90 -37.06
CA GLY A 620 -34.87 35.60 -37.30
C GLY A 620 -35.80 34.40 -37.12
N LYS A 621 -37.12 34.61 -36.97
CA LYS A 621 -38.08 33.56 -36.61
C LYS A 621 -38.70 32.85 -37.81
N ILE A 622 -39.01 33.59 -38.87
CA ILE A 622 -39.70 33.05 -40.05
C ILE A 622 -38.70 32.94 -41.19
N GLU A 623 -38.58 31.76 -41.77
CA GLU A 623 -37.79 31.54 -42.99
C GLU A 623 -38.56 32.08 -44.20
N LEU A 624 -37.92 33.01 -44.91
CA LEU A 624 -38.46 33.68 -46.10
C LEU A 624 -38.15 32.91 -47.39
N GLY A 625 -37.13 32.06 -47.35
CA GLY A 625 -36.75 31.20 -48.46
C GLY A 625 -35.36 30.61 -48.27
N THR A 626 -35.06 29.64 -49.14
CA THR A 626 -33.77 28.97 -49.21
C THR A 626 -33.29 28.94 -50.66
N TRP A 627 -32.03 29.29 -50.87
CA TRP A 627 -31.35 29.30 -52.17
C TRP A 627 -30.07 28.46 -52.09
N SER A 628 -29.64 27.92 -53.22
CA SER A 628 -28.33 27.28 -53.33
C SER A 628 -27.48 28.06 -54.32
N ILE A 629 -26.30 28.50 -53.88
CA ILE A 629 -25.32 29.19 -54.72
C ILE A 629 -24.06 28.32 -54.85
N THR A 630 -23.39 28.37 -55.98
CA THR A 630 -22.12 27.65 -56.17
C THR A 630 -20.96 28.63 -56.18
N VAL A 631 -20.21 28.72 -55.09
CA VAL A 631 -19.03 29.58 -54.98
C VAL A 631 -17.86 28.94 -55.74
N ARG A 632 -17.47 29.56 -56.87
CA ARG A 632 -16.33 29.13 -57.71
C ARG A 632 -15.16 30.09 -57.50
N GLY A 633 -13.98 29.54 -57.23
CA GLY A 633 -12.90 30.22 -56.52
C GLY A 633 -12.17 31.38 -57.19
N ASP A 634 -12.66 31.94 -58.30
CA ASP A 634 -11.92 32.89 -59.15
C ASP A 634 -12.68 34.18 -59.48
N VAL A 635 -13.92 34.35 -59.00
CA VAL A 635 -14.77 35.48 -59.41
C VAL A 635 -15.36 36.14 -58.17
N ASP A 636 -15.07 37.43 -58.01
CA ASP A 636 -15.77 38.32 -57.12
C ASP A 636 -17.27 38.08 -57.21
N VAL A 637 -17.90 37.94 -56.04
CA VAL A 637 -19.31 38.27 -55.85
C VAL A 637 -20.22 37.61 -56.89
N ILE A 638 -20.62 36.38 -56.61
CA ILE A 638 -21.99 36.01 -57.01
C ILE A 638 -22.84 37.00 -56.24
N ASP A 639 -23.52 37.90 -56.94
CA ASP A 639 -24.61 38.69 -56.41
C ASP A 639 -25.85 37.83 -56.67
N PRO A 640 -26.12 36.76 -55.88
CA PRO A 640 -27.34 36.00 -56.09
C PRO A 640 -28.46 36.97 -55.76
N GLU A 641 -29.24 37.30 -56.78
CA GLU A 641 -30.45 38.06 -56.57
C GLU A 641 -31.43 37.16 -55.84
N ILE A 642 -31.66 37.48 -54.57
CA ILE A 642 -32.58 36.75 -53.70
C ILE A 642 -33.88 37.54 -53.68
N VAL A 643 -34.89 37.04 -54.40
CA VAL A 643 -36.24 37.60 -54.34
C VAL A 643 -36.93 37.07 -53.09
N VAL A 644 -37.08 37.90 -52.07
CA VAL A 644 -37.80 37.59 -50.84
C VAL A 644 -39.26 38.07 -50.92
N PRO A 645 -40.23 37.38 -50.29
CA PRO A 645 -41.61 37.85 -50.20
C PRO A 645 -41.73 39.23 -49.52
N GLU A 646 -42.72 40.04 -49.88
CA GLU A 646 -42.95 41.34 -49.21
C GLU A 646 -43.28 41.15 -47.73
N ILE A 647 -42.55 41.88 -46.88
CA ILE A 647 -42.80 41.98 -45.44
C ILE A 647 -44.18 42.65 -45.27
N GLY A 648 -45.22 41.83 -45.19
CA GLY A 648 -46.61 42.27 -45.20
C GLY A 648 -47.61 41.19 -45.66
N LYS A 649 -47.14 40.08 -46.26
CA LYS A 649 -47.98 38.90 -46.59
C LYS A 649 -47.33 37.59 -46.17
N ILE A 650 -46.99 37.46 -44.89
CA ILE A 650 -46.88 36.15 -44.26
C ILE A 650 -48.02 36.11 -43.26
N GLU A 651 -49.19 35.67 -43.73
CA GLU A 651 -50.29 35.34 -42.83
C GLU A 651 -49.90 34.08 -42.05
N ALA A 652 -49.99 34.23 -40.72
CA ALA A 652 -49.92 33.26 -39.61
C ALA A 652 -49.40 31.83 -39.88
#